data_AF-A0A7G8FM41-F1
#
_entry.id   AF-A0A7G8FM41-F1
#
_cell.length_a   1.000
_cell.length_b   1.000
_cell.length_c   1.000
_cell.angle_alpha   90.00
_cell.angle_beta   90.00
_cell.angle_gamma   90.00
#
_symmetry.space_group_name_H-M   'P 1'
#
loop_
_entity.id
_entity.type
_entity.pdbx_description
1 polymer ?
#
loop_
_entity_poly.entity_id
_entity_poly.type
_entity_poly.pdbx_seq_one_letter_code
_entity_poly.pdbx_strand_id
1 'polypeptide(L)'
;MTALNVDLWVSAADFESPYYRFYADSSGNQELTELTFDTNKSYTFYRLNEETSHPFFISDTGYKQTSSDAILITGDGGPSAGITGDQSFKIEFTDSTGDIDDLLYYCSSHELMQGEIDLFTSSLRKTIAPLLGPLKLTLSRGQTITLDPDALFDIPGIVGSVVELQLTGPFVGMPPLIFELYDRPGSAERATKKTAKNFLNYVNQGLYNGSIIHRAVPDFVIQGGGFSVAEGVSPIESLGPLENEPGNSNVRGTVAMAKIGGDPNSATNQWFINLNDNSDNLDEQNGGFTVFGEVLGSGMEVADFISQGEIIPRTDINPAFNELPVWRDEINYPYFFLIANARQIERNSQLMFFEIRGDDQKSIHAERNDDGNLELTLLQSLEGPTKLTLKAFSPLDVTSAKQIYSLEANTYSTRAKVKGVKRGDSPTGFQISGFLKATDKDGLTGESIYSIEDKFAALNGTATIDPTSGRWSYTSNEDYSGKDAFLVTITDDLGGTTVQNIKVVVTEPVKGTSNKDKLVGSQFSDLINGEEGNDFLSGLAGDDELHGGTGKDVLVGGGGADRFAFDRASGFGNKHVDKIKDFDSNEGDSILLDKDVFSLGKVITIETVSKKKKVKKASRKDVDFVYDEKKGLLYSNENGKQKGWGDGGLFAKLQGAPELGADDFTIV
;
A
#
# COMPACT_ATOMS: atom_id res chain seq x y z
N MET A 1 22.31 17.95 -11.71
CA MET A 1 23.10 16.70 -11.64
C MET A 1 23.07 16.10 -13.03
N THR A 2 24.22 15.70 -13.59
CA THR A 2 24.26 15.08 -14.92
C THR A 2 23.65 13.68 -14.84
N ALA A 3 22.60 13.42 -15.63
CA ALA A 3 22.03 12.08 -15.80
C ALA A 3 23.13 11.07 -16.13
N LEU A 4 23.05 9.85 -15.58
CA LEU A 4 23.99 8.78 -15.94
C LEU A 4 23.86 8.52 -17.45
N ASN A 5 24.97 8.61 -18.19
CA ASN A 5 24.97 8.39 -19.63
C ASN A 5 25.19 6.91 -19.96
N VAL A 6 24.35 6.34 -20.81
CA VAL A 6 24.45 4.98 -21.33
C VAL A 6 24.82 5.08 -22.80
N ASP A 7 25.94 4.46 -23.17
CA ASP A 7 26.37 4.38 -24.57
C ASP A 7 25.79 3.10 -25.20
N LEU A 8 25.17 3.24 -26.36
CA LEU A 8 24.54 2.16 -27.11
C LEU A 8 25.07 2.14 -28.53
N TRP A 9 25.44 0.96 -29.01
CA TRP A 9 25.82 0.75 -30.40
C TRP A 9 24.69 0.08 -31.15
N VAL A 10 24.31 0.68 -32.28
CA VAL A 10 23.18 0.24 -33.09
C VAL A 10 23.70 -0.31 -34.41
N SER A 11 23.31 -1.53 -34.75
CA SER A 11 23.57 -2.16 -36.05
C SER A 11 22.25 -2.38 -36.77
N ALA A 12 22.21 -2.13 -38.07
CA ALA A 12 21.03 -2.43 -38.86
C ALA A 12 20.95 -3.94 -39.12
N ALA A 13 19.84 -4.57 -38.74
CA ALA A 13 19.56 -5.95 -39.13
C ALA A 13 19.07 -6.01 -40.59
N ASP A 14 18.77 -7.21 -41.07
CA ASP A 14 18.08 -7.41 -42.35
C ASP A 14 16.67 -6.77 -42.32
N PHE A 15 15.92 -6.80 -43.44
CA PHE A 15 14.55 -6.27 -43.54
C PHE A 15 13.49 -7.08 -42.77
N GLU A 16 13.89 -7.85 -41.76
CA GLU A 16 13.02 -8.65 -40.91
C GLU A 16 13.16 -8.18 -39.44
N SER A 17 12.05 -8.13 -38.72
CA SER A 17 12.04 -7.70 -37.32
C SER A 17 12.88 -8.64 -36.44
N PRO A 18 13.72 -8.14 -35.52
CA PRO A 18 13.93 -6.71 -35.20
C PRO A 18 14.86 -6.00 -36.20
N TYR A 19 14.40 -4.88 -36.77
CA TYR A 19 15.09 -4.13 -37.85
C TYR A 19 16.42 -3.49 -37.41
N TYR A 20 16.58 -3.22 -36.12
CA TYR A 20 17.83 -2.76 -35.52
C TYR A 20 18.18 -3.65 -34.33
N ARG A 21 19.48 -3.90 -34.16
CA ARG A 21 20.04 -4.57 -32.99
C ARG A 21 20.84 -3.57 -32.17
N PHE A 22 20.71 -3.66 -30.85
CA PHE A 22 21.31 -2.74 -29.90
C PHE A 22 22.33 -3.48 -29.05
N TYR A 23 23.47 -2.85 -28.78
CA TYR A 23 24.57 -3.45 -28.04
C TYR A 23 25.06 -2.51 -26.96
N ALA A 24 25.38 -3.07 -25.79
CA ALA A 24 25.94 -2.34 -24.66
C ALA A 24 27.47 -2.13 -24.75
N ASP A 25 28.11 -2.65 -25.81
CA ASP A 25 29.53 -2.44 -26.08
C ASP A 25 29.83 -2.22 -27.56
N SER A 26 30.93 -1.51 -27.83
CA SER A 26 31.39 -1.18 -29.18
C SER A 26 31.90 -2.38 -29.98
N SER A 27 32.08 -3.55 -29.34
CA SER A 27 32.54 -4.77 -29.98
C SER A 27 31.38 -5.63 -30.51
N GLY A 28 30.13 -5.29 -30.17
CA GLY A 28 28.94 -6.03 -30.57
C GLY A 28 28.75 -7.37 -29.85
N ASN A 29 29.39 -7.56 -28.68
CA ASN A 29 29.35 -8.85 -27.97
C ASN A 29 28.22 -8.93 -26.93
N GLN A 30 27.71 -7.79 -26.48
CA GLN A 30 26.60 -7.70 -25.52
C GLN A 30 25.36 -7.14 -26.21
N GLU A 31 24.67 -8.00 -26.97
CA GLU A 31 23.37 -7.67 -27.59
C GLU A 31 22.31 -7.51 -26.49
N LEU A 32 21.54 -6.43 -26.57
CA LEU A 32 20.39 -6.17 -25.72
C LEU A 32 19.17 -6.90 -26.31
N THR A 33 18.63 -7.85 -25.55
CA THR A 33 17.46 -8.64 -25.96
C THR A 33 16.13 -7.93 -25.67
N GLU A 34 16.16 -6.92 -24.80
CA GLU A 34 15.02 -6.04 -24.47
C GLU A 34 15.52 -4.60 -24.46
N LEU A 35 14.72 -3.69 -25.01
CA LEU A 35 15.08 -2.28 -25.20
C LEU A 35 14.18 -1.39 -24.35
N THR A 36 14.52 -1.31 -23.06
CA THR A 36 13.77 -0.53 -22.07
C THR A 36 14.66 0.58 -21.50
N PHE A 37 14.19 1.83 -21.53
CA PHE A 37 14.96 3.02 -21.20
C PHE A 37 14.46 3.69 -19.93
N ASP A 38 15.41 4.03 -19.07
CA ASP A 38 15.23 4.77 -17.84
C ASP A 38 15.22 6.27 -18.14
N THR A 39 14.08 6.94 -17.96
CA THR A 39 13.97 8.38 -18.22
C THR A 39 14.85 9.26 -17.32
N ASN A 40 15.42 8.72 -16.24
CA ASN A 40 16.43 9.42 -15.43
C ASN A 40 17.87 9.32 -15.96
N LYS A 41 18.06 8.60 -17.07
CA LYS A 41 19.34 8.47 -17.75
C LYS A 41 19.34 9.24 -19.05
N SER A 42 20.54 9.42 -19.58
CA SER A 42 20.72 9.89 -20.93
C SER A 42 21.36 8.79 -21.77
N TYR A 43 21.06 8.77 -23.06
CA TYR A 43 21.49 7.69 -23.94
C TYR A 43 22.20 8.27 -25.14
N THR A 44 23.45 7.85 -25.36
CA THR A 44 24.20 8.19 -26.57
C THR A 44 24.20 7.01 -27.52
N PHE A 45 23.76 7.25 -28.74
CA PHE A 45 23.70 6.25 -29.79
C PHE A 45 24.86 6.41 -30.76
N TYR A 46 25.54 5.29 -31.02
CA TYR A 46 26.61 5.15 -31.98
C TYR A 46 26.22 4.12 -33.04
N ARG A 47 26.79 4.22 -34.25
CA ARG A 47 26.69 3.12 -35.23
C ARG A 47 27.74 2.07 -34.88
N LEU A 48 27.31 0.81 -34.73
CA LEU A 48 28.23 -0.30 -34.55
C LEU A 48 29.13 -0.42 -35.80
N ASN A 49 30.43 -0.60 -35.63
CA ASN A 49 31.42 -0.69 -36.71
C ASN A 49 31.40 0.48 -37.72
N GLU A 50 30.92 1.65 -37.31
CA GLU A 50 30.78 2.84 -38.19
C GLU A 50 29.94 2.55 -39.45
N GLU A 51 28.87 1.76 -39.32
CA GLU A 51 27.96 1.44 -40.42
C GLU A 51 27.33 2.70 -41.04
N THR A 52 27.42 2.83 -42.36
CA THR A 52 26.87 3.95 -43.14
C THR A 52 25.52 3.64 -43.79
N SER A 53 25.10 2.37 -43.82
CA SER A 53 23.78 1.94 -44.28
C SER A 53 22.72 2.12 -43.20
N HIS A 54 21.46 2.28 -43.62
CA HIS A 54 20.28 2.38 -42.75
C HIS A 54 20.45 3.40 -41.60
N PRO A 55 20.40 4.72 -41.89
CA PRO A 55 20.61 5.75 -40.88
C PRO A 55 19.56 5.68 -39.77
N PHE A 56 20.02 5.77 -38.52
CA PHE A 56 19.20 5.56 -37.32
C PHE A 56 18.77 6.88 -36.67
N PHE A 57 17.51 6.98 -36.23
CA PHE A 57 17.04 8.11 -35.41
C PHE A 57 15.90 7.69 -34.47
N ILE A 58 15.56 8.56 -33.51
CA ILE A 58 14.49 8.36 -32.53
C ILE A 58 13.61 9.62 -32.43
N SER A 59 12.30 9.45 -32.21
CA SER A 59 11.37 10.54 -31.88
C SER A 59 10.16 10.04 -31.07
N ASP A 60 9.66 10.86 -30.15
CA ASP A 60 8.41 10.66 -29.39
C ASP A 60 7.17 11.23 -30.10
N THR A 61 7.35 11.97 -31.18
CA THR A 61 6.24 12.55 -31.97
C THR A 61 6.03 11.82 -33.29
N GLY A 62 6.73 10.69 -33.49
CA GLY A 62 6.57 9.78 -34.63
C GLY A 62 7.62 9.93 -35.75
N TYR A 63 7.42 9.14 -36.82
CA TYR A 63 8.39 8.98 -37.91
C TYR A 63 8.74 10.31 -38.61
N LYS A 64 10.04 10.64 -38.64
CA LYS A 64 10.61 11.88 -39.21
C LYS A 64 10.09 13.19 -38.60
N GLN A 65 9.43 13.13 -37.45
CA GLN A 65 8.98 14.31 -36.73
C GLN A 65 10.06 14.78 -35.75
N THR A 66 10.11 16.09 -35.51
CA THR A 66 10.93 16.66 -34.43
C THR A 66 10.33 16.25 -33.09
N SER A 67 11.17 15.76 -32.19
CA SER A 67 10.76 15.38 -30.84
C SER A 67 10.06 16.52 -30.11
N SER A 68 9.19 16.17 -29.15
CA SER A 68 8.53 17.16 -28.29
C SER A 68 9.53 17.76 -27.29
N ASP A 69 9.07 18.70 -26.47
CA ASP A 69 9.85 19.27 -25.39
C ASP A 69 10.14 18.25 -24.25
N ALA A 70 9.57 17.04 -24.32
CA ALA A 70 9.83 15.92 -23.39
C ALA A 70 11.19 15.23 -23.61
N ILE A 71 11.78 15.37 -24.82
CA ILE A 71 13.09 14.78 -25.14
C ILE A 71 14.00 15.81 -25.81
N LEU A 72 15.11 16.12 -25.16
CA LEU A 72 16.19 16.93 -25.72
C LEU A 72 17.18 16.02 -26.47
N ILE A 73 17.29 16.22 -27.79
CA ILE A 73 18.28 15.53 -28.63
C ILE A 73 19.44 16.47 -28.94
N THR A 74 20.68 16.05 -28.64
CA THR A 74 21.92 16.78 -28.92
C THR A 74 22.93 15.91 -29.65
N GLY A 75 23.72 16.48 -30.56
CA GLY A 75 24.70 15.72 -31.36
C GLY A 75 24.38 15.76 -32.86
N ASP A 76 24.81 14.72 -33.57
CA ASP A 76 24.69 14.61 -35.02
C ASP A 76 23.33 14.07 -35.47
N GLY A 77 23.07 14.13 -36.78
CA GLY A 77 21.85 13.61 -37.37
C GLY A 77 20.62 14.49 -37.09
N GLY A 78 19.45 13.97 -37.43
CA GLY A 78 18.17 14.66 -37.26
C GLY A 78 17.02 13.83 -37.83
N PRO A 79 15.75 14.23 -37.63
CA PRO A 79 14.60 13.39 -37.94
C PRO A 79 14.56 12.83 -39.37
N SER A 80 15.06 13.60 -40.34
CA SER A 80 15.12 13.21 -41.75
C SER A 80 16.47 12.64 -42.22
N ALA A 81 17.53 12.78 -41.42
CA ALA A 81 18.89 12.37 -41.77
C ALA A 81 19.32 11.09 -41.04
N GLY A 82 18.98 10.96 -39.75
CA GLY A 82 19.56 9.94 -38.86
C GLY A 82 21.07 10.08 -38.70
N ILE A 83 21.69 9.15 -37.97
CA ILE A 83 23.14 9.03 -37.84
C ILE A 83 23.70 7.89 -38.70
N THR A 84 24.91 8.09 -39.23
CA THR A 84 25.68 7.14 -40.04
C THR A 84 27.17 7.23 -39.71
N GLY A 85 27.95 6.16 -39.93
CA GLY A 85 29.40 6.25 -39.79
C GLY A 85 29.85 6.52 -38.35
N ASP A 86 30.72 7.51 -38.17
CA ASP A 86 31.25 7.95 -36.87
C ASP A 86 30.31 8.91 -36.11
N GLN A 87 29.13 9.21 -36.67
CA GLN A 87 28.15 10.12 -36.06
C GLN A 87 27.47 9.52 -34.83
N SER A 88 27.12 10.39 -33.89
CA SER A 88 26.37 10.02 -32.69
C SER A 88 25.43 11.11 -32.22
N PHE A 89 24.33 10.73 -31.57
CA PHE A 89 23.47 11.66 -30.86
C PHE A 89 23.15 11.15 -29.47
N LYS A 90 22.92 12.10 -28.56
CA LYS A 90 22.51 11.90 -27.19
C LYS A 90 21.07 12.34 -27.03
N ILE A 91 20.27 11.53 -26.35
CA ILE A 91 18.94 11.93 -25.86
C ILE A 91 18.98 12.15 -24.35
N GLU A 92 18.30 13.20 -23.91
CA GLU A 92 18.06 13.55 -22.52
C GLU A 92 16.57 13.78 -22.34
N PHE A 93 15.97 13.10 -21.37
CA PHE A 93 14.57 13.30 -21.05
C PHE A 93 14.40 14.52 -20.13
N THR A 94 13.29 15.26 -20.27
CA THR A 94 13.00 16.46 -19.48
C THR A 94 11.96 16.19 -18.39
N ASP A 95 11.70 17.16 -17.52
CA ASP A 95 10.69 17.06 -16.45
C ASP A 95 9.24 16.91 -17.00
N SER A 96 9.05 17.08 -18.31
CA SER A 96 7.79 16.89 -19.04
C SER A 96 7.54 15.42 -19.49
N THR A 97 8.30 14.46 -18.94
CA THR A 97 8.31 13.05 -19.39
C THR A 97 7.01 12.28 -19.16
N GLY A 98 6.10 12.80 -18.32
CA GLY A 98 4.78 12.22 -18.10
C GLY A 98 3.87 12.21 -19.34
N ASP A 99 4.30 12.86 -20.44
CA ASP A 99 3.52 13.06 -21.67
C ASP A 99 4.01 12.20 -22.87
N ILE A 100 4.94 11.26 -22.70
CA ILE A 100 5.43 10.41 -23.80
C ILE A 100 4.59 9.11 -23.87
N ASP A 101 3.68 9.05 -24.85
CA ASP A 101 2.86 7.85 -25.10
C ASP A 101 3.71 6.69 -25.69
N ASP A 102 4.56 6.96 -26.69
CA ASP A 102 5.42 5.96 -27.36
C ASP A 102 6.78 6.57 -27.77
N LEU A 103 7.91 5.90 -27.51
CA LEU A 103 9.24 6.31 -28.03
C LEU A 103 9.65 5.48 -29.25
N LEU A 104 9.57 6.08 -30.43
CA LEU A 104 9.80 5.40 -31.71
C LEU A 104 11.26 5.53 -32.17
N TYR A 105 11.93 4.41 -32.45
CA TYR A 105 13.16 4.37 -33.22
C TYR A 105 12.91 3.94 -34.66
N TYR A 106 13.66 4.51 -35.62
CA TYR A 106 13.42 4.23 -37.04
C TYR A 106 14.62 4.47 -37.95
N CYS A 107 14.56 3.88 -39.14
CA CYS A 107 15.46 4.19 -40.24
C CYS A 107 14.98 5.42 -41.01
N SER A 108 15.78 6.49 -41.09
CA SER A 108 15.39 7.71 -41.81
C SER A 108 15.21 7.49 -43.33
N SER A 109 15.70 6.37 -43.87
CA SER A 109 15.60 6.02 -45.29
C SER A 109 14.48 5.02 -45.60
N HIS A 110 13.96 4.29 -44.61
CA HIS A 110 12.99 3.22 -44.83
C HIS A 110 11.89 3.26 -43.77
N GLU A 111 10.68 3.63 -44.20
CA GLU A 111 9.51 3.77 -43.31
C GLU A 111 9.07 2.45 -42.66
N LEU A 112 9.42 1.30 -43.22
CA LEU A 112 9.07 0.00 -42.62
C LEU A 112 10.04 -0.45 -41.52
N MET A 113 11.20 0.19 -41.38
CA MET A 113 12.19 -0.16 -40.36
C MET A 113 11.99 0.72 -39.13
N GLN A 114 11.00 0.40 -38.31
CA GLN A 114 10.70 1.11 -37.07
C GLN A 114 10.48 0.10 -35.93
N GLY A 115 10.64 0.58 -34.71
CA GLY A 115 10.26 -0.15 -33.51
C GLY A 115 10.15 0.79 -32.33
N GLU A 116 9.67 0.28 -31.21
CA GLU A 116 9.39 1.06 -30.02
C GLU A 116 10.42 0.74 -28.93
N ILE A 117 10.71 1.75 -28.11
CA ILE A 117 11.50 1.64 -26.89
C ILE A 117 10.56 1.80 -25.72
N ASP A 118 10.50 0.79 -24.86
CA ASP A 118 9.72 0.89 -23.63
C ASP A 118 10.39 1.90 -22.70
N LEU A 119 9.62 2.83 -22.15
CA LEU A 119 10.11 3.78 -21.17
C LEU A 119 9.72 3.32 -19.76
N PHE A 120 10.65 3.48 -18.83
CA PHE A 120 10.37 3.43 -17.41
C PHE A 120 11.12 4.57 -16.74
N THR A 121 10.61 5.06 -15.62
CA THR A 121 11.38 5.97 -14.78
C THR A 121 11.92 5.13 -13.64
N SER A 122 13.21 4.77 -13.68
CA SER A 122 13.81 4.23 -12.47
C SER A 122 13.78 5.37 -11.47
N SER A 123 13.03 5.24 -10.37
CA SER A 123 13.14 6.24 -9.31
C SER A 123 14.63 6.36 -9.03
N LEU A 124 15.24 7.52 -9.29
CA LEU A 124 16.60 7.80 -8.85
C LEU A 124 16.58 7.52 -7.35
N ARG A 125 16.99 6.31 -6.98
CA ARG A 125 17.74 6.11 -5.76
C ARG A 125 18.93 7.02 -5.98
N LYS A 126 18.79 8.29 -5.58
CA LYS A 126 19.84 8.94 -4.83
C LYS A 126 20.32 7.81 -3.94
N THR A 127 21.57 7.38 -4.12
CA THR A 127 22.25 6.72 -3.03
C THR A 127 22.15 7.75 -1.90
N ILE A 128 21.05 7.69 -1.13
CA ILE A 128 21.07 8.10 0.25
C ILE A 128 22.19 7.23 0.73
N ALA A 129 23.35 7.84 0.94
CA ALA A 129 24.46 7.12 1.52
C ALA A 129 23.84 6.31 2.67
N PRO A 130 24.04 4.98 2.73
CA PRO A 130 23.69 4.28 3.96
C PRO A 130 24.31 5.11 5.08
N LEU A 131 23.59 5.29 6.20
CA LEU A 131 24.02 6.14 7.31
C LEU A 131 25.46 5.76 7.70
N LEU A 132 26.44 6.42 7.08
CA LEU A 132 27.87 6.17 7.21
C LEU A 132 28.41 7.37 7.95
N GLY A 133 27.88 7.54 9.15
CA GLY A 133 28.27 8.61 10.03
C GLY A 133 27.18 8.93 11.03
N PRO A 134 27.56 9.41 12.21
CA PRO A 134 26.60 9.76 13.24
C PRO A 134 25.66 10.89 12.78
N LEU A 135 24.39 10.86 13.22
CA LEU A 135 23.43 11.93 12.96
C LEU A 135 24.01 13.21 13.57
N LYS A 136 24.41 14.17 12.75
CA LYS A 136 24.95 15.44 13.24
C LYS A 136 23.83 16.45 13.34
N LEU A 137 23.40 16.74 14.57
CA LEU A 137 22.54 17.86 14.88
C LEU A 137 23.41 19.12 14.95
N THR A 138 23.20 20.08 14.05
CA THR A 138 23.90 21.37 14.11
C THR A 138 22.91 22.44 14.57
N LEU A 139 23.18 23.04 15.73
CA LEU A 139 22.37 24.14 16.25
C LEU A 139 22.80 25.46 15.58
N SER A 140 21.88 26.43 15.50
CA SER A 140 22.05 27.73 14.82
C SER A 140 23.22 28.61 15.30
N ARG A 141 23.98 28.18 16.32
CA ARG A 141 25.24 28.82 16.79
C ARG A 141 26.49 27.98 16.57
N GLY A 142 26.45 26.98 15.68
CA GLY A 142 27.61 26.15 15.32
C GLY A 142 27.98 25.09 16.35
N GLN A 143 27.06 24.81 17.30
CA GLN A 143 27.24 23.73 18.28
C GLN A 143 26.70 22.44 17.67
N THR A 144 27.54 21.42 17.56
CA THR A 144 27.17 20.13 16.96
C THR A 144 26.94 19.08 18.04
N ILE A 145 25.75 18.49 18.10
CA ILE A 145 25.47 17.28 18.88
C ILE A 145 25.53 16.11 17.91
N THR A 146 26.33 15.11 18.25
CA THR A 146 26.52 13.92 17.44
C THR A 146 25.67 12.81 18.05
N LEU A 147 24.61 12.39 17.36
CA LEU A 147 23.78 11.26 17.77
C LEU A 147 24.36 9.99 17.17
N ASP A 148 24.46 8.96 17.99
CA ASP A 148 24.81 7.63 17.54
C ASP A 148 23.61 7.02 16.80
N PRO A 149 23.68 6.75 15.49
CA PRO A 149 22.60 6.15 14.73
C PRO A 149 22.26 4.76 15.28
N ASP A 150 23.26 4.05 15.79
CA ASP A 150 23.09 2.72 16.37
C ASP A 150 22.14 2.75 17.58
N ALA A 151 21.99 3.89 18.27
CA ALA A 151 21.05 4.08 19.37
C ALA A 151 19.61 4.46 18.92
N LEU A 152 19.42 4.90 17.67
CA LEU A 152 18.12 5.26 17.07
C LEU A 152 17.53 4.15 16.19
N PHE A 153 18.38 3.26 15.68
CA PHE A 153 17.99 2.01 15.02
C PHE A 153 17.59 0.89 16.01
N ASP A 154 17.80 1.11 17.30
CA ASP A 154 17.13 0.39 18.39
C ASP A 154 15.67 0.90 18.51
N ILE A 155 14.83 0.58 17.53
CA ILE A 155 13.38 0.56 17.74
C ILE A 155 13.17 -0.47 18.86
N PRO A 156 12.48 -0.17 19.99
CA PRO A 156 12.36 -1.08 21.13
C PRO A 156 11.66 -2.43 20.86
N GLY A 157 11.37 -2.78 19.60
CA GLY A 157 10.68 -4.01 19.20
C GLY A 157 11.38 -4.72 18.04
N ILE A 158 11.54 -4.06 16.88
CA ILE A 158 12.11 -4.68 15.69
C ILE A 158 13.64 -4.62 15.71
N VAL A 159 14.25 -5.74 16.04
CA VAL A 159 15.70 -5.91 16.13
C VAL A 159 16.22 -6.87 15.05
N GLY A 160 15.35 -7.56 14.34
CA GLY A 160 15.64 -8.47 13.24
C GLY A 160 15.94 -7.82 11.90
N SER A 161 16.27 -8.64 10.91
CA SER A 161 16.17 -8.28 9.49
C SER A 161 14.72 -8.32 9.03
N VAL A 162 14.35 -7.40 8.14
CA VAL A 162 12.98 -7.33 7.60
C VAL A 162 12.97 -7.80 6.15
N VAL A 163 12.00 -8.64 5.81
CA VAL A 163 11.78 -9.15 4.45
C VAL A 163 10.39 -8.79 3.99
N GLU A 164 10.27 -8.36 2.73
CA GLU A 164 9.02 -8.14 2.03
C GLU A 164 8.86 -9.21 0.94
N LEU A 165 7.69 -9.84 0.91
CA LEU A 165 7.25 -10.77 -0.12
C LEU A 165 6.07 -10.13 -0.86
N GLN A 166 6.35 -9.49 -1.99
CA GLN A 166 5.31 -8.96 -2.87
C GLN A 166 4.53 -10.11 -3.47
N LEU A 167 3.23 -10.11 -3.22
CA LEU A 167 2.33 -11.10 -3.78
C LEU A 167 1.77 -10.62 -5.12
N THR A 168 1.59 -11.57 -6.03
CA THR A 168 0.73 -11.44 -7.20
C THR A 168 -0.28 -12.58 -7.20
N GLY A 169 -1.45 -12.33 -7.76
CA GLY A 169 -2.55 -13.28 -7.81
C GLY A 169 -3.61 -12.80 -8.80
N PRO A 170 -4.80 -13.41 -8.82
CA PRO A 170 -5.88 -12.98 -9.70
C PRO A 170 -6.49 -11.62 -9.31
N PHE A 171 -6.01 -11.00 -8.23
CA PHE A 171 -6.58 -9.77 -7.67
C PHE A 171 -5.63 -8.59 -7.89
N VAL A 172 -6.20 -7.45 -8.28
CA VAL A 172 -5.47 -6.19 -8.44
C VAL A 172 -5.17 -5.62 -7.05
N GLY A 173 -3.94 -5.11 -6.84
CA GLY A 173 -3.60 -4.30 -5.66
C GLY A 173 -3.17 -5.04 -4.39
N MET A 174 -2.89 -6.35 -4.43
CA MET A 174 -2.53 -7.11 -3.22
C MET A 174 -1.30 -6.54 -2.46
N PRO A 175 -1.44 -6.24 -1.15
CA PRO A 175 -0.31 -5.85 -0.32
C PRO A 175 0.73 -6.98 -0.12
N PRO A 176 1.99 -6.65 0.18
CA PRO A 176 3.01 -7.65 0.45
C PRO A 176 2.85 -8.30 1.83
N LEU A 177 3.36 -9.52 1.99
CA LEU A 177 3.65 -10.08 3.31
C LEU A 177 4.98 -9.52 3.81
N ILE A 178 5.01 -9.01 5.04
CA ILE A 178 6.21 -8.41 5.62
C ILE A 178 6.58 -9.17 6.88
N PHE A 179 7.84 -9.60 7.00
CA PHE A 179 8.33 -10.35 8.14
C PHE A 179 9.50 -9.65 8.84
N GLU A 180 9.48 -9.61 10.17
CA GLU A 180 10.71 -9.50 10.96
C GLU A 180 11.29 -10.91 11.17
N LEU A 181 12.60 -11.03 11.03
CA LEU A 181 13.33 -12.27 11.26
C LEU A 181 14.14 -12.24 12.56
N TYR A 182 14.16 -13.35 13.30
CA TYR A 182 14.89 -13.49 14.56
C TYR A 182 16.37 -13.86 14.35
N ASP A 183 17.08 -13.08 13.53
CA ASP A 183 18.49 -13.29 13.17
C ASP A 183 19.49 -12.50 14.02
N ARG A 184 19.03 -11.57 14.87
CA ARG A 184 19.90 -10.61 15.59
C ARG A 184 19.69 -10.55 17.12
N PRO A 185 20.77 -10.19 17.85
CA PRO A 185 20.75 -9.83 19.27
C PRO A 185 19.64 -8.88 19.67
N GLY A 186 18.66 -9.34 20.46
CA GLY A 186 17.55 -8.51 20.96
C GLY A 186 16.20 -8.67 20.24
N SER A 187 16.12 -9.46 19.17
CA SER A 187 14.83 -9.98 18.66
C SER A 187 14.24 -10.99 19.68
N ALA A 188 13.13 -11.71 19.38
CA ALA A 188 12.64 -12.84 20.19
C ALA A 188 13.64 -14.02 20.16
N GLU A 189 14.84 -13.73 20.66
CA GLU A 189 16.08 -14.34 20.29
C GLU A 189 16.43 -15.33 21.38
N ARG A 190 16.14 -16.62 21.17
CA ARG A 190 16.91 -17.65 21.85
C ARG A 190 17.42 -18.82 21.02
N ALA A 191 17.01 -19.03 19.77
CA ALA A 191 17.54 -20.21 19.04
C ALA A 191 17.66 -20.10 17.52
N THR A 192 16.98 -19.21 16.81
CA THR A 192 16.63 -19.47 15.40
C THR A 192 17.50 -18.80 14.34
N LYS A 193 18.74 -18.44 14.69
CA LYS A 193 19.63 -17.65 13.82
C LYS A 193 20.00 -18.40 12.55
N LYS A 194 20.28 -19.70 12.61
CA LYS A 194 20.61 -20.48 11.41
C LYS A 194 19.40 -20.52 10.49
N THR A 195 18.21 -20.67 11.08
CA THR A 195 16.94 -20.75 10.37
C THR A 195 16.56 -19.44 9.68
N ALA A 196 16.64 -18.32 10.40
CA ALA A 196 16.40 -16.99 9.84
C ALA A 196 17.41 -16.64 8.73
N LYS A 197 18.69 -16.96 8.94
CA LYS A 197 19.74 -16.78 7.92
C LYS A 197 19.51 -17.64 6.69
N ASN A 198 19.04 -18.87 6.87
CA ASN A 198 18.67 -19.74 5.76
C ASN A 198 17.54 -19.12 4.93
N PHE A 199 16.48 -18.64 5.57
CA PHE A 199 15.39 -17.95 4.87
C PHE A 199 15.90 -16.74 4.06
N LEU A 200 16.76 -15.90 4.65
CA LEU A 200 17.40 -14.78 3.94
C LEU A 200 18.24 -15.23 2.73
N ASN A 201 18.90 -16.38 2.79
CA ASN A 201 19.67 -16.88 1.64
C ASN A 201 18.77 -17.17 0.43
N TYR A 202 17.56 -17.72 0.65
CA TYR A 202 16.59 -17.93 -0.42
C TYR A 202 16.06 -16.60 -0.99
N VAL A 203 15.79 -15.62 -0.13
CA VAL A 203 15.39 -14.26 -0.54
C VAL A 203 16.49 -13.62 -1.40
N ASN A 204 17.72 -13.58 -0.89
CA ASN A 204 18.84 -12.90 -1.54
C ASN A 204 19.30 -13.57 -2.84
N GLN A 205 19.04 -14.87 -3.00
CA GLN A 205 19.28 -15.61 -4.25
C GLN A 205 18.09 -15.54 -5.22
N GLY A 206 17.00 -14.87 -4.84
CA GLY A 206 15.79 -14.76 -5.66
C GLY A 206 15.01 -16.07 -5.80
N LEU A 207 15.32 -17.09 -4.99
CA LEU A 207 14.73 -18.44 -5.10
C LEU A 207 13.25 -18.48 -4.71
N TYR A 208 12.78 -17.52 -3.90
CA TYR A 208 11.35 -17.36 -3.60
C TYR A 208 10.58 -16.61 -4.69
N ASN A 209 11.25 -15.96 -5.64
CA ASN A 209 10.57 -15.27 -6.74
C ASN A 209 9.90 -16.31 -7.66
N GLY A 210 8.63 -16.09 -7.98
CA GLY A 210 7.79 -17.03 -8.71
C GLY A 210 7.36 -18.26 -7.90
N SER A 211 7.70 -18.34 -6.61
CA SER A 211 7.20 -19.39 -5.72
C SER A 211 5.74 -19.13 -5.31
N ILE A 212 5.01 -20.17 -4.92
CA ILE A 212 3.59 -20.08 -4.56
C ILE A 212 3.34 -20.29 -3.07
N ILE A 213 2.22 -19.75 -2.57
CA ILE A 213 1.59 -20.26 -1.35
C ILE A 213 0.88 -21.56 -1.73
N HIS A 214 1.48 -22.69 -1.35
CA HIS A 214 1.03 -24.02 -1.77
C HIS A 214 0.18 -24.72 -0.72
N ARG A 215 -0.09 -24.14 0.45
CA ARG A 215 -1.04 -24.69 1.41
C ARG A 215 -1.65 -23.58 2.25
N ALA A 216 -2.97 -23.61 2.44
CA ALA A 216 -3.65 -22.71 3.35
C ALA A 216 -4.77 -23.46 4.07
N VAL A 217 -4.73 -23.43 5.39
CA VAL A 217 -5.71 -24.07 6.26
C VAL A 217 -6.25 -22.98 7.19
N PRO A 218 -7.53 -22.58 7.03
CA PRO A 218 -8.18 -21.62 7.91
C PRO A 218 -7.98 -21.97 9.39
N ASP A 219 -7.78 -20.96 10.24
CA ASP A 219 -7.55 -21.09 11.68
C ASP A 219 -6.33 -21.95 12.07
N PHE A 220 -5.42 -22.23 11.12
CA PHE A 220 -4.20 -23.00 11.36
C PHE A 220 -2.97 -22.31 10.77
N VAL A 221 -2.69 -22.50 9.47
CA VAL A 221 -1.48 -21.96 8.82
C VAL A 221 -1.69 -21.67 7.34
N ILE A 222 -0.96 -20.69 6.80
CA ILE A 222 -0.61 -20.64 5.37
C ILE A 222 0.86 -20.98 5.17
N GLN A 223 1.22 -21.69 4.11
CA GLN A 223 2.55 -22.24 3.87
C GLN A 223 2.99 -22.02 2.42
N GLY A 224 4.23 -21.56 2.24
CA GLY A 224 4.82 -21.23 0.95
C GLY A 224 6.30 -21.59 0.85
N GLY A 225 6.96 -21.14 -0.22
CA GLY A 225 8.40 -21.31 -0.44
C GLY A 225 8.83 -22.74 -0.83
N GLY A 226 7.90 -23.64 -1.12
CA GLY A 226 8.23 -25.02 -1.52
C GLY A 226 8.28 -25.23 -3.03
N PHE A 227 7.47 -24.48 -3.77
CA PHE A 227 7.17 -24.76 -5.17
C PHE A 227 7.00 -23.47 -5.97
N SER A 228 7.28 -23.52 -7.28
CA SER A 228 7.01 -22.46 -8.26
C SER A 228 6.17 -23.01 -9.42
N VAL A 229 5.63 -22.13 -10.26
CA VAL A 229 4.70 -22.49 -11.35
C VAL A 229 5.15 -22.10 -12.75
N ALA A 230 6.43 -21.72 -12.94
CA ALA A 230 6.95 -21.23 -14.22
C ALA A 230 6.76 -22.22 -15.39
N GLU A 231 6.91 -23.52 -15.16
CA GLU A 231 6.67 -24.59 -16.14
C GLU A 231 5.81 -25.71 -15.51
N GLY A 232 4.72 -25.32 -14.84
CA GLY A 232 3.95 -26.20 -13.96
C GLY A 232 4.54 -26.27 -12.56
N VAL A 233 3.82 -26.91 -11.63
CA VAL A 233 4.20 -26.88 -10.21
C VAL A 233 5.44 -27.75 -9.96
N SER A 234 6.57 -27.10 -9.72
CA SER A 234 7.89 -27.73 -9.51
C SER A 234 8.48 -27.29 -8.18
N PRO A 235 9.23 -28.16 -7.47
CA PRO A 235 9.90 -27.75 -6.24
C PRO A 235 10.94 -26.67 -6.56
N ILE A 236 11.03 -25.63 -5.71
CA ILE A 236 12.14 -24.68 -5.82
C ILE A 236 13.44 -25.34 -5.32
N GLU A 237 14.58 -24.83 -5.80
CA GLU A 237 15.90 -25.32 -5.39
C GLU A 237 16.03 -25.37 -3.87
N SER A 238 16.71 -26.39 -3.34
CA SER A 238 16.98 -26.54 -1.91
C SER A 238 18.46 -26.31 -1.62
N LEU A 239 18.74 -25.42 -0.66
CA LEU A 239 20.09 -25.14 -0.14
C LEU A 239 20.56 -26.16 0.91
N GLY A 240 19.81 -27.26 1.11
CA GLY A 240 20.11 -28.32 2.07
C GLY A 240 19.37 -28.20 3.41
N PRO A 241 19.28 -29.31 4.17
CA PRO A 241 18.52 -29.37 5.42
C PRO A 241 19.23 -28.65 6.58
N LEU A 242 18.43 -28.10 7.50
CA LEU A 242 18.88 -27.38 8.69
C LEU A 242 18.70 -28.21 9.96
N GLU A 243 19.62 -28.03 10.89
CA GLU A 243 19.43 -28.45 12.29
C GLU A 243 18.29 -27.64 12.91
N ASN A 244 17.35 -28.32 13.58
CA ASN A 244 16.17 -27.70 14.18
C ASN A 244 16.56 -26.76 15.34
N GLU A 245 15.91 -25.61 15.43
CA GLU A 245 16.15 -24.59 16.46
C GLU A 245 14.86 -24.27 17.25
N PRO A 246 14.21 -25.25 17.91
CA PRO A 246 12.94 -25.03 18.60
C PRO A 246 13.13 -24.11 19.84
N GLY A 247 12.08 -23.39 20.23
CA GLY A 247 12.08 -22.61 21.47
C GLY A 247 11.17 -21.38 21.48
N ASN A 248 10.89 -20.82 20.29
CA ASN A 248 9.86 -19.80 20.10
C ASN A 248 8.51 -20.47 19.81
N SER A 249 7.43 -19.89 20.34
CA SER A 249 6.10 -20.51 20.32
C SER A 249 5.34 -20.22 19.03
N ASN A 250 4.67 -21.23 18.48
CA ASN A 250 3.89 -21.15 17.25
C ASN A 250 2.52 -20.50 17.50
N VAL A 251 2.52 -19.22 17.87
CA VAL A 251 1.32 -18.42 18.09
C VAL A 251 0.94 -17.61 16.85
N ARG A 252 -0.30 -17.12 16.76
CA ARG A 252 -0.77 -16.29 15.64
C ARG A 252 0.21 -15.13 15.37
N GLY A 253 0.52 -14.91 14.09
CA GLY A 253 1.47 -13.87 13.68
C GLY A 253 2.92 -14.34 13.57
N THR A 254 3.26 -15.54 14.03
CA THR A 254 4.63 -16.04 13.91
C THR A 254 4.88 -16.78 12.59
N VAL A 255 6.13 -16.73 12.12
CA VAL A 255 6.62 -17.42 10.92
C VAL A 255 7.56 -18.55 11.32
N ALA A 256 7.31 -19.76 10.83
CA ALA A 256 8.05 -20.96 11.19
C ALA A 256 8.42 -21.83 9.98
N MET A 257 9.48 -22.64 10.11
CA MET A 257 9.90 -23.55 9.03
C MET A 257 9.09 -24.85 9.03
N ALA A 258 8.62 -25.25 7.86
CA ALA A 258 8.04 -26.56 7.65
C ALA A 258 9.13 -27.64 7.59
N LYS A 259 8.77 -28.86 8.00
CA LYS A 259 9.67 -30.02 8.07
C LYS A 259 8.92 -31.33 7.80
N ILE A 260 9.66 -32.36 7.43
CA ILE A 260 9.14 -33.71 7.19
C ILE A 260 8.87 -34.39 8.53
N GLY A 261 7.73 -35.08 8.64
CA GLY A 261 7.36 -35.82 9.85
C GLY A 261 8.34 -36.93 10.19
N GLY A 262 8.78 -37.00 11.45
CA GLY A 262 9.74 -38.00 11.95
C GLY A 262 11.21 -37.60 11.81
N ASP A 263 11.50 -36.48 11.13
CA ASP A 263 12.85 -35.92 11.03
C ASP A 263 12.85 -34.45 11.46
N PRO A 264 13.25 -34.14 12.71
CA PRO A 264 13.31 -32.77 13.21
C PRO A 264 14.23 -31.87 12.40
N ASN A 265 15.29 -32.40 11.77
CA ASN A 265 16.35 -31.63 11.10
C ASN A 265 16.18 -31.61 9.57
N SER A 266 14.95 -31.63 9.08
CA SER A 266 14.63 -31.74 7.65
C SER A 266 14.15 -30.42 7.01
N ALA A 267 14.10 -29.32 7.77
CA ALA A 267 13.68 -28.02 7.26
C ALA A 267 14.64 -27.49 6.19
N THR A 268 14.10 -26.97 5.08
CA THR A 268 14.88 -26.44 3.94
C THR A 268 14.39 -25.07 3.48
N ASN A 269 13.41 -25.02 2.58
CA ASN A 269 12.88 -23.81 1.91
C ASN A 269 11.42 -23.50 2.27
N GLN A 270 10.68 -24.47 2.78
CA GLN A 270 9.27 -24.28 3.10
C GLN A 270 9.09 -23.60 4.46
N TRP A 271 8.23 -22.59 4.49
CA TRP A 271 7.87 -21.82 5.67
C TRP A 271 6.36 -21.65 5.76
N PHE A 272 5.85 -21.37 6.96
CA PHE A 272 4.44 -21.10 7.19
C PHE A 272 4.23 -19.97 8.19
N ILE A 273 3.09 -19.29 8.05
CA ILE A 273 2.58 -18.28 8.99
C ILE A 273 1.50 -18.95 9.84
N ASN A 274 1.60 -18.78 11.16
CA ASN A 274 0.57 -19.20 12.10
C ASN A 274 -0.62 -18.22 12.05
N LEU A 275 -1.80 -18.72 11.68
CA LEU A 275 -3.07 -17.95 11.66
C LEU A 275 -3.80 -18.02 13.00
N ASN A 276 -3.36 -18.88 13.92
CA ASN A 276 -3.95 -19.05 15.23
C ASN A 276 -2.87 -19.45 16.24
N ASP A 277 -3.24 -19.53 17.52
CA ASP A 277 -2.38 -20.15 18.53
C ASP A 277 -2.31 -21.67 18.31
N ASN A 278 -1.18 -22.11 17.75
CA ASN A 278 -0.88 -23.51 17.44
C ASN A 278 0.15 -24.12 18.40
N SER A 279 0.49 -23.40 19.48
CA SER A 279 1.57 -23.75 20.41
C SER A 279 1.39 -25.13 21.05
N ASP A 280 0.16 -25.47 21.45
CA ASP A 280 -0.20 -26.77 22.05
C ASP A 280 0.20 -27.99 21.20
N ASN A 281 0.30 -27.82 19.87
CA ASN A 281 0.70 -28.89 18.96
C ASN A 281 2.09 -28.67 18.39
N LEU A 282 2.34 -27.52 17.75
CA LEU A 282 3.53 -27.30 16.93
C LEU A 282 4.80 -27.05 17.74
N ASP A 283 4.71 -26.69 19.02
CA ASP A 283 5.89 -26.48 19.86
C ASP A 283 6.52 -27.79 20.33
N GLU A 284 5.74 -28.88 20.39
CA GLU A 284 6.21 -30.21 20.81
C GLU A 284 6.33 -31.20 19.65
N GLN A 285 5.42 -31.12 18.67
CA GLN A 285 5.34 -32.09 17.58
C GLN A 285 6.63 -32.11 16.74
N ASN A 286 7.10 -33.32 16.44
CA ASN A 286 8.28 -33.56 15.60
C ASN A 286 9.55 -32.84 16.13
N GLY A 287 9.65 -32.64 17.44
CA GLY A 287 10.74 -31.90 18.07
C GLY A 287 10.59 -30.38 18.05
N GLY A 288 9.38 -29.86 17.80
CA GLY A 288 9.03 -28.43 17.78
C GLY A 288 9.36 -27.73 16.46
N PHE A 289 8.38 -27.07 15.84
CA PHE A 289 8.58 -26.31 14.61
C PHE A 289 9.27 -24.98 14.92
N THR A 290 10.35 -24.70 14.20
CA THR A 290 11.22 -23.55 14.49
C THR A 290 10.56 -22.26 14.02
N VAL A 291 10.07 -21.45 14.97
CA VAL A 291 9.58 -20.09 14.75
C VAL A 291 10.76 -19.12 14.65
N PHE A 292 10.99 -18.57 13.46
CA PHE A 292 12.16 -17.77 13.13
C PHE A 292 11.85 -16.31 12.76
N GLY A 293 10.60 -15.89 12.85
CA GLY A 293 10.18 -14.52 12.62
C GLY A 293 8.73 -14.27 13.00
N GLU A 294 8.27 -13.06 12.73
CA GLU A 294 6.88 -12.63 12.90
C GLU A 294 6.42 -11.75 11.75
N VAL A 295 5.11 -11.73 11.55
CA VAL A 295 4.43 -10.94 10.53
C VAL A 295 4.22 -9.52 11.04
N LEU A 296 4.51 -8.55 10.18
CA LEU A 296 4.44 -7.13 10.45
C LEU A 296 3.34 -6.44 9.64
N GLY A 297 2.90 -5.27 10.12
CA GLY A 297 1.92 -4.42 9.43
C GLY A 297 0.63 -5.15 9.08
N SER A 298 0.10 -4.91 7.88
CA SER A 298 -1.10 -5.55 7.33
C SER A 298 -0.90 -7.01 6.89
N GLY A 299 0.27 -7.60 7.16
CA GLY A 299 0.62 -8.93 6.66
C GLY A 299 -0.28 -10.04 7.22
N MET A 300 -0.89 -9.85 8.39
CA MET A 300 -1.81 -10.84 8.96
C MET A 300 -3.19 -10.83 8.30
N GLU A 301 -3.68 -9.66 7.92
CA GLU A 301 -4.90 -9.48 7.15
C GLU A 301 -4.74 -10.10 5.76
N VAL A 302 -3.57 -9.92 5.14
CA VAL A 302 -3.19 -10.60 3.90
C VAL A 302 -3.15 -12.13 4.09
N ALA A 303 -2.53 -12.61 5.17
CA ALA A 303 -2.45 -14.05 5.45
C ALA A 303 -3.83 -14.69 5.69
N ASP A 304 -4.71 -14.00 6.41
CA ASP A 304 -6.09 -14.41 6.62
C ASP A 304 -6.88 -14.43 5.32
N PHE A 305 -6.72 -13.41 4.47
CA PHE A 305 -7.35 -13.37 3.15
C PHE A 305 -6.94 -14.56 2.28
N ILE A 306 -5.65 -14.87 2.22
CA ILE A 306 -5.13 -16.05 1.50
C ILE A 306 -5.76 -17.34 2.02
N SER A 307 -5.95 -17.44 3.34
CA SER A 307 -6.56 -18.63 3.96
C SER A 307 -8.03 -18.86 3.56
N GLN A 308 -8.74 -17.82 3.13
CA GLN A 308 -10.14 -17.91 2.70
C GLN A 308 -10.30 -18.44 1.26
N GLY A 309 -9.21 -18.74 0.55
CA GLY A 309 -9.25 -19.36 -0.78
C GLY A 309 -9.90 -20.74 -0.81
N GLU A 310 -10.47 -21.12 -1.96
CA GLU A 310 -11.06 -22.44 -2.12
C GLU A 310 -9.96 -23.52 -2.18
N ILE A 311 -10.11 -24.62 -1.44
CA ILE A 311 -9.18 -25.75 -1.49
C ILE A 311 -9.64 -26.68 -2.62
N ILE A 312 -8.86 -26.83 -3.69
CA ILE A 312 -9.20 -27.77 -4.78
C ILE A 312 -8.97 -29.22 -4.34
N PRO A 313 -9.93 -30.14 -4.58
CA PRO A 313 -9.74 -31.57 -4.38
C PRO A 313 -8.62 -32.14 -5.27
N ARG A 314 -7.92 -33.15 -4.75
CA ARG A 314 -6.79 -33.92 -5.31
C ARG A 314 -6.90 -34.41 -6.78
N THR A 315 -8.05 -34.24 -7.44
CA THR A 315 -8.29 -34.73 -8.81
C THR A 315 -7.92 -33.74 -9.91
N ASP A 316 -7.87 -32.44 -9.62
CA ASP A 316 -7.74 -31.39 -10.65
C ASP A 316 -6.36 -30.72 -10.66
N ILE A 317 -5.53 -30.98 -9.65
CA ILE A 317 -4.14 -30.50 -9.54
C ILE A 317 -3.28 -31.68 -9.07
N ASN A 318 -2.12 -31.89 -9.70
CA ASN A 318 -1.17 -33.00 -9.53
C ASN A 318 -1.23 -33.75 -8.15
N PRO A 319 -1.23 -35.10 -8.13
CA PRO A 319 -1.37 -35.91 -6.90
C PRO A 319 -0.32 -35.69 -5.80
N ALA A 320 0.74 -34.91 -6.05
CA ALA A 320 1.74 -34.50 -5.07
C ALA A 320 1.21 -33.51 -4.01
N PHE A 321 0.06 -32.86 -4.25
CA PHE A 321 -0.50 -31.87 -3.35
C PHE A 321 -1.71 -32.42 -2.57
N ASN A 322 -1.66 -32.31 -1.25
CA ASN A 322 -2.79 -32.71 -0.39
C ASN A 322 -3.76 -31.55 -0.12
N GLU A 323 -3.27 -30.30 -0.16
CA GLU A 323 -4.01 -29.04 0.04
C GLU A 323 -3.27 -27.98 -0.80
N LEU A 324 -3.96 -27.20 -1.64
CA LEU A 324 -3.44 -26.00 -2.32
C LEU A 324 -4.52 -24.91 -2.21
N PRO A 325 -4.20 -23.67 -1.80
CA PRO A 325 -5.13 -22.56 -1.94
C PRO A 325 -5.19 -22.15 -3.40
N VAL A 326 -6.39 -22.11 -3.96
CA VAL A 326 -6.62 -21.76 -5.35
C VAL A 326 -8.00 -21.12 -5.47
N TRP A 327 -8.11 -20.10 -6.29
CA TRP A 327 -9.41 -19.50 -6.54
C TRP A 327 -9.94 -19.99 -7.88
N ARG A 328 -11.16 -20.54 -7.87
CA ARG A 328 -11.87 -20.98 -9.07
C ARG A 328 -12.67 -19.80 -9.62
N ASP A 329 -12.38 -19.39 -10.85
CA ASP A 329 -13.31 -18.58 -11.63
C ASP A 329 -14.17 -19.48 -12.53
N GLU A 330 -15.28 -18.94 -13.05
CA GLU A 330 -16.13 -19.62 -14.03
C GLU A 330 -15.39 -19.93 -15.36
N ILE A 331 -14.13 -19.46 -15.49
CA ILE A 331 -13.21 -19.71 -16.59
C ILE A 331 -12.10 -20.70 -16.16
N ASN A 332 -12.49 -21.96 -15.95
CA ASN A 332 -11.72 -23.21 -16.12
C ASN A 332 -10.25 -23.40 -15.63
N TYR A 333 -9.57 -22.48 -14.94
CA TYR A 333 -8.19 -22.69 -14.46
C TYR A 333 -7.92 -22.19 -13.03
N PRO A 334 -7.06 -22.89 -12.25
CA PRO A 334 -6.70 -22.48 -10.90
C PRO A 334 -5.70 -21.32 -10.92
N TYR A 335 -6.02 -20.24 -10.20
CA TYR A 335 -5.07 -19.15 -9.92
C TYR A 335 -4.34 -19.38 -8.59
N PHE A 336 -3.01 -19.20 -8.60
CA PHE A 336 -2.16 -19.32 -7.41
C PHE A 336 -1.82 -17.94 -6.83
N PHE A 337 -1.61 -17.87 -5.53
CA PHE A 337 -0.89 -16.75 -4.91
C PHE A 337 0.61 -16.94 -5.12
N LEU A 338 1.20 -16.05 -5.90
CA LEU A 338 2.60 -16.04 -6.30
C LEU A 338 3.37 -15.01 -5.50
N ILE A 339 4.63 -15.29 -5.20
CA ILE A 339 5.58 -14.31 -4.69
C ILE A 339 6.27 -13.73 -5.90
N ALA A 340 5.80 -12.59 -6.39
CA ALA A 340 6.42 -11.91 -7.55
C ALA A 340 7.83 -11.43 -7.23
N ASN A 341 8.03 -10.95 -6.00
CA ASN A 341 9.33 -10.47 -5.55
C ASN A 341 9.49 -10.70 -4.06
N ALA A 342 10.57 -11.36 -3.67
CA ALA A 342 11.04 -11.43 -2.29
C ALA A 342 12.30 -10.58 -2.16
N ARG A 343 12.29 -9.60 -1.25
CA ARG A 343 13.47 -8.76 -0.99
C ARG A 343 13.66 -8.47 0.47
N GLN A 344 14.92 -8.39 0.88
CA GLN A 344 15.29 -7.86 2.18
C GLN A 344 15.14 -6.33 2.14
N ILE A 345 14.41 -5.77 3.11
CA ILE A 345 14.33 -4.33 3.29
C ILE A 345 15.60 -3.88 4.02
N GLU A 346 16.41 -3.06 3.36
CA GLU A 346 17.58 -2.43 3.98
C GLU A 346 17.12 -1.50 5.12
N ARG A 347 17.73 -1.63 6.31
CA ARG A 347 17.41 -0.79 7.49
C ARG A 347 17.49 0.71 7.22
N ASN A 348 18.41 1.14 6.37
CA ASN A 348 18.59 2.55 6.01
C ASN A 348 17.61 3.02 4.92
N SER A 349 16.89 2.09 4.30
CA SER A 349 15.77 2.34 3.38
C SER A 349 14.43 2.29 4.09
N GLN A 350 14.39 1.85 5.36
CA GLN A 350 13.18 1.93 6.18
C GLN A 350 12.81 3.40 6.36
N LEU A 351 11.58 3.75 5.97
CA LEU A 351 11.02 5.07 6.22
C LEU A 351 10.83 5.23 7.73
N MET A 352 11.85 5.76 8.40
CA MET A 352 11.77 6.15 9.80
C MET A 352 11.12 7.54 9.86
N PHE A 353 9.97 7.64 10.51
CA PHE A 353 9.35 8.91 10.81
C PHE A 353 9.87 9.40 12.16
N PHE A 354 10.45 10.58 12.21
CA PHE A 354 10.89 11.16 13.47
C PHE A 354 9.80 12.09 14.03
N GLU A 355 9.32 11.83 15.24
CA GLU A 355 8.60 12.81 16.05
C GLU A 355 9.59 13.47 17.01
N ILE A 356 9.84 14.76 16.79
CA ILE A 356 10.64 15.57 17.71
C ILE A 356 9.66 16.33 18.61
N ARG A 357 9.73 16.05 19.91
CA ARG A 357 9.03 16.79 20.95
C ARG A 357 10.03 17.62 21.74
N GLY A 358 10.09 18.90 21.45
CA GLY A 358 10.54 19.89 22.43
C GLY A 358 9.48 20.04 23.52
N ASP A 359 9.86 20.16 24.79
CA ASP A 359 8.91 20.58 25.84
C ASP A 359 8.29 21.96 25.54
N ASP A 360 8.98 22.77 24.74
CA ASP A 360 8.45 23.94 24.02
C ASP A 360 8.59 23.70 22.50
N GLN A 361 7.47 23.40 21.82
CA GLN A 361 7.43 23.16 20.37
C GLN A 361 7.64 24.43 19.53
N LYS A 362 7.83 25.60 20.15
CA LYS A 362 7.82 26.90 19.45
C LYS A 362 9.11 27.25 18.71
N SER A 363 10.20 26.49 18.90
CA SER A 363 11.53 27.01 18.57
C SER A 363 12.39 26.11 17.69
N ILE A 364 12.00 24.88 17.34
CA ILE A 364 12.90 23.94 16.63
C ILE A 364 12.13 23.25 15.50
N HIS A 365 12.48 23.60 14.26
CA HIS A 365 12.10 22.89 13.05
C HIS A 365 13.09 21.75 12.78
N ALA A 366 12.61 20.63 12.25
CA ALA A 366 13.45 19.49 11.95
C ALA A 366 13.18 19.01 10.54
N GLU A 367 14.19 19.02 9.70
CA GLU A 367 14.11 18.59 8.31
C GLU A 367 15.23 17.63 7.98
N ARG A 368 15.01 16.76 7.00
CA ARG A 368 16.05 15.88 6.49
C ARG A 368 16.72 16.60 5.34
N ASN A 369 18.01 16.90 5.45
CA ASN A 369 18.71 17.56 4.37
C ASN A 369 19.10 16.59 3.25
N ASP A 370 19.63 17.13 2.16
CA ASP A 370 19.97 16.40 0.95
C ASP A 370 20.95 15.24 1.13
N ASP A 371 21.74 15.26 2.21
CA ASP A 371 22.72 14.24 2.58
C ASP A 371 22.13 13.15 3.50
N GLY A 372 20.84 13.24 3.83
CA GLY A 372 20.12 12.27 4.65
C GLY A 372 20.25 12.50 6.16
N ASN A 373 20.92 13.57 6.60
CA ASN A 373 21.05 13.96 8.01
C ASN A 373 19.79 14.70 8.50
N LEU A 374 19.49 14.56 9.79
CA LEU A 374 18.43 15.33 10.44
C LEU A 374 18.99 16.69 10.89
N GLU A 375 18.51 17.75 10.27
CA GLU A 375 18.90 19.13 10.53
C GLU A 375 17.86 19.81 11.42
N LEU A 376 18.32 20.44 12.52
CA LEU A 376 17.45 21.13 13.47
C LEU A 376 17.65 22.64 13.38
N THR A 377 16.62 23.34 12.89
CA THR A 377 16.64 24.78 12.71
C THR A 377 15.91 25.47 13.86
N LEU A 378 16.61 26.33 14.60
CA LEU A 378 15.98 27.12 15.64
C LEU A 378 15.18 28.28 15.03
N LEU A 379 13.86 28.25 15.19
CA LEU A 379 12.93 29.25 14.64
C LEU A 379 12.87 30.55 15.46
N GLN A 380 13.35 30.54 16.72
CA GLN A 380 13.49 31.72 17.59
C GLN A 380 14.55 31.51 18.70
N SER A 381 14.93 32.55 19.45
CA SER A 381 15.88 32.45 20.58
C SER A 381 15.22 31.87 21.83
N LEU A 382 15.85 30.87 22.45
CA LEU A 382 15.36 30.21 23.68
C LEU A 382 15.63 31.07 24.92
N GLU A 383 14.62 31.22 25.80
CA GLU A 383 14.82 31.69 27.17
C GLU A 383 14.70 30.51 28.14
N GLY A 384 15.85 30.07 28.65
CA GLY A 384 15.95 28.96 29.59
C GLY A 384 16.19 27.60 28.93
N PRO A 385 16.36 26.55 29.74
CA PRO A 385 16.75 25.23 29.22
C PRO A 385 15.51 24.52 28.51
N THR A 386 15.63 23.47 27.67
CA THR A 386 14.48 22.86 26.90
C THR A 386 14.63 21.35 26.53
N LYS A 387 13.71 20.43 26.90
CA LYS A 387 13.96 18.97 26.68
C LYS A 387 13.61 18.63 25.24
N LEU A 388 14.49 17.90 24.56
CA LEU A 388 14.27 17.43 23.20
C LEU A 388 14.11 15.91 23.21
N THR A 389 12.88 15.44 23.06
CA THR A 389 12.58 14.01 22.88
C THR A 389 12.52 13.72 21.39
N LEU A 390 13.38 12.83 20.91
CA LEU A 390 13.34 12.31 19.54
C LEU A 390 12.70 10.92 19.61
N LYS A 391 11.55 10.76 18.97
CA LYS A 391 10.89 9.48 18.74
C LYS A 391 11.05 9.11 17.29
N ALA A 392 11.25 7.83 17.00
CA ALA A 392 11.22 7.32 15.65
C ALA A 392 10.06 6.31 15.52
N PHE A 393 9.35 6.34 14.41
CA PHE A 393 8.32 5.37 14.05
C PHE A 393 8.72 4.66 12.77
N SER A 394 8.45 3.37 12.72
CA SER A 394 8.55 2.57 11.50
C SER A 394 7.13 2.20 11.07
N PRO A 395 6.74 2.32 9.79
CA PRO A 395 5.46 1.82 9.28
C PRO A 395 5.37 0.28 9.30
N LEU A 396 6.44 -0.40 9.73
CA LEU A 396 6.52 -1.83 9.88
C LEU A 396 6.07 -2.30 11.28
N ASP A 397 5.76 -1.39 12.22
CA ASP A 397 5.24 -1.75 13.54
C ASP A 397 4.26 -0.69 14.10
N VAL A 398 3.18 -1.15 14.74
CA VAL A 398 2.20 -0.33 15.47
C VAL A 398 2.75 0.16 16.83
N THR A 399 3.94 -0.28 17.26
CA THR A 399 4.62 0.20 18.49
C THR A 399 5.78 1.18 18.28
N SER A 400 5.73 2.32 18.99
CA SER A 400 6.65 3.46 18.85
C SER A 400 7.94 3.36 19.68
N ALA A 401 9.09 3.74 19.11
CA ALA A 401 10.34 3.96 19.83
C ALA A 401 10.46 5.37 20.43
N LYS A 402 10.85 5.50 21.70
CA LYS A 402 11.01 6.80 22.39
C LYS A 402 12.38 6.94 23.05
N GLN A 403 13.20 7.90 22.61
CA GLN A 403 14.44 8.29 23.29
C GLN A 403 14.39 9.77 23.72
N ILE A 404 14.83 10.06 24.95
CA ILE A 404 14.65 11.38 25.60
C ILE A 404 16.02 12.04 25.82
N TYR A 405 16.26 13.20 25.21
CA TYR A 405 17.37 14.08 25.55
C TYR A 405 16.87 15.26 26.38
N SER A 406 17.63 15.70 27.39
CA SER A 406 17.22 16.80 28.27
C SER A 406 18.06 18.06 28.06
N LEU A 407 17.43 19.17 27.69
CA LEU A 407 17.71 20.48 28.28
C LEU A 407 16.42 20.89 29.06
N GLU A 408 16.32 21.81 30.00
CA GLU A 408 15.14 21.96 30.92
C GLU A 408 14.16 23.17 30.76
N ALA A 409 12.86 23.00 30.40
CA ALA A 409 11.68 23.74 30.98
C ALA A 409 10.29 23.54 30.27
N ASN A 410 9.30 23.01 31.04
CA ASN A 410 7.79 22.93 31.08
C ASN A 410 6.79 23.45 29.96
N THR A 411 5.52 22.97 29.84
CA THR A 411 4.86 21.88 28.99
C THR A 411 3.33 22.11 28.67
N TYR A 412 2.75 21.58 27.54
CA TYR A 412 1.29 21.21 27.24
C TYR A 412 1.12 20.10 26.10
N SER A 413 -0.09 19.49 25.81
CA SER A 413 -0.33 18.25 24.93
C SER A 413 -1.67 18.15 24.12
N THR A 414 -1.72 17.50 22.90
CA THR A 414 -2.93 17.18 22.04
C THR A 414 -2.92 15.79 21.30
N ARG A 415 -4.04 15.31 20.67
CA ARG A 415 -4.17 14.09 19.78
C ARG A 415 -5.13 14.31 18.58
N ALA A 416 -4.88 13.67 17.42
CA ALA A 416 -5.72 13.67 16.20
C ALA A 416 -6.33 12.29 15.88
N LYS A 417 -7.51 12.23 15.23
CA LYS A 417 -8.11 11.01 14.63
C LYS A 417 -8.52 11.31 13.17
N VAL A 418 -8.23 10.40 12.24
CA VAL A 418 -8.61 10.50 10.80
C VAL A 418 -9.94 9.77 10.58
N LYS A 419 -10.75 10.16 9.57
CA LYS A 419 -12.01 9.49 9.20
C LYS A 419 -12.36 9.63 7.71
N GLY A 420 -12.03 8.62 6.89
CA GLY A 420 -12.65 8.22 5.60
C GLY A 420 -12.45 9.07 4.34
N VAL A 421 -12.60 8.44 3.17
CA VAL A 421 -12.45 8.98 1.79
C VAL A 421 -13.82 9.21 1.14
N LYS A 422 -13.99 10.10 0.15
CA LYS A 422 -15.14 10.16 -0.79
C LYS A 422 -14.67 10.56 -2.18
N ARG A 423 -15.30 10.04 -3.24
CA ARG A 423 -15.30 10.65 -4.58
C ARG A 423 -16.60 11.41 -4.75
N GLY A 424 -16.55 12.73 -4.85
CA GLY A 424 -17.73 13.50 -5.24
C GLY A 424 -18.05 13.24 -6.72
N ASP A 425 -19.34 13.29 -7.09
CA ASP A 425 -19.82 13.21 -8.48
C ASP A 425 -19.42 14.42 -9.36
N SER A 426 -18.20 14.94 -9.20
CA SER A 426 -17.66 16.08 -9.94
C SER A 426 -16.18 15.85 -10.23
N PRO A 427 -15.62 16.48 -11.28
CA PRO A 427 -14.25 16.28 -11.78
C PRO A 427 -13.17 16.87 -10.84
N THR A 428 -13.29 16.62 -9.54
CA THR A 428 -12.45 17.17 -8.47
C THR A 428 -11.91 15.98 -7.66
N GLY A 429 -10.60 15.95 -7.38
CA GLY A 429 -9.88 14.78 -6.85
C GLY A 429 -10.37 14.16 -5.53
N PHE A 430 -9.62 13.19 -5.00
CA PHE A 430 -9.99 12.35 -3.86
C PHE A 430 -10.17 13.14 -2.57
N GLN A 431 -11.33 12.99 -1.91
CA GLN A 431 -11.56 13.64 -0.63
C GLN A 431 -11.22 12.71 0.52
N ILE A 432 -10.35 13.13 1.45
CA ILE A 432 -10.05 12.46 2.73
C ILE A 432 -10.52 13.38 3.86
N SER A 433 -11.15 12.86 4.91
CA SER A 433 -11.61 13.67 6.03
C SER A 433 -11.15 13.15 7.39
N GLY A 434 -11.36 13.95 8.44
CA GLY A 434 -11.06 13.54 9.80
C GLY A 434 -11.47 14.56 10.85
N PHE A 435 -11.01 14.34 12.08
CA PHE A 435 -11.34 15.19 13.21
C PHE A 435 -10.14 15.40 14.15
N LEU A 436 -9.83 16.65 14.43
CA LEU A 436 -8.84 17.05 15.40
C LEU A 436 -9.52 17.43 16.72
N LYS A 437 -9.12 16.80 17.82
CA LYS A 437 -9.62 17.15 19.15
C LYS A 437 -8.53 17.80 19.99
N ALA A 438 -8.68 19.09 20.27
CA ALA A 438 -7.90 19.80 21.27
C ALA A 438 -8.61 19.80 22.63
N THR A 439 -7.82 19.88 23.71
CA THR A 439 -8.31 20.05 25.07
C THR A 439 -7.44 21.07 25.77
N ASP A 440 -8.06 22.02 26.46
CA ASP A 440 -7.37 22.96 27.35
C ASP A 440 -7.85 22.78 28.80
N LYS A 441 -7.00 23.15 29.76
CA LYS A 441 -7.24 22.96 31.20
C LYS A 441 -8.36 23.86 31.73
N ASP A 442 -8.49 25.07 31.21
CA ASP A 442 -9.54 26.03 31.59
C ASP A 442 -10.72 25.98 30.61
N GLY A 443 -10.51 25.35 29.45
CA GLY A 443 -11.51 25.03 28.44
C GLY A 443 -11.27 25.82 27.15
N LEU A 444 -11.58 25.22 26.00
CA LEU A 444 -11.45 25.91 24.72
C LEU A 444 -12.74 26.68 24.44
N THR A 445 -12.82 27.96 24.82
CA THR A 445 -13.99 28.82 24.54
C THR A 445 -13.67 29.84 23.47
N GLY A 446 -13.87 29.50 22.19
CA GLY A 446 -13.65 30.41 21.07
C GLY A 446 -14.28 29.94 19.76
N GLU A 447 -14.54 30.87 18.84
CA GLU A 447 -15.12 30.59 17.51
C GLU A 447 -14.06 30.22 16.45
N SER A 448 -12.77 30.31 16.78
CA SER A 448 -11.66 30.05 15.86
C SER A 448 -10.49 29.33 16.54
N ILE A 449 -10.75 28.09 16.96
CA ILE A 449 -9.79 27.21 17.61
C ILE A 449 -8.83 26.57 16.59
N TYR A 450 -9.29 26.26 15.38
CA TYR A 450 -8.48 25.57 14.37
C TYR A 450 -8.30 26.41 13.10
N SER A 451 -7.12 26.42 12.52
CA SER A 451 -6.84 27.08 11.23
C SER A 451 -5.73 26.36 10.44
N ILE A 452 -5.73 26.53 9.12
CA ILE A 452 -4.63 26.13 8.23
C ILE A 452 -4.10 27.42 7.61
N GLU A 453 -2.81 27.69 7.77
CA GLU A 453 -2.16 28.86 7.16
C GLU A 453 -1.65 28.48 5.75
N ASP A 454 -1.72 29.39 4.77
CA ASP A 454 -1.36 29.11 3.36
C ASP A 454 0.06 28.53 3.19
N LYS A 455 1.02 29.00 3.99
CA LYS A 455 2.40 28.48 3.99
C LYS A 455 2.53 27.03 4.49
N PHE A 456 1.45 26.48 5.07
CA PHE A 456 1.32 25.12 5.58
C PHE A 456 0.21 24.33 4.88
N ALA A 457 -0.27 24.84 3.73
CA ALA A 457 -1.22 24.15 2.87
C ALA A 457 -0.59 22.88 2.28
N ALA A 458 -1.45 21.95 1.89
CA ALA A 458 -1.04 20.73 1.23
C ALA A 458 -0.47 21.03 -0.16
N LEU A 459 0.51 20.23 -0.61
CA LEU A 459 1.22 20.48 -1.88
C LEU A 459 0.45 19.90 -3.07
N ASN A 460 -0.20 18.76 -2.87
CA ASN A 460 -0.84 17.96 -3.91
C ASN A 460 -2.36 17.90 -3.73
N GLY A 461 -2.93 18.87 -3.01
CA GLY A 461 -4.35 18.99 -2.79
C GLY A 461 -4.74 20.23 -1.97
N THR A 462 -6.01 20.36 -1.67
CA THR A 462 -6.58 21.45 -0.88
C THR A 462 -7.15 20.91 0.43
N ALA A 463 -6.64 21.42 1.56
CA ALA A 463 -7.13 21.07 2.88
C ALA A 463 -8.01 22.19 3.47
N THR A 464 -9.08 21.81 4.17
CA THR A 464 -9.96 22.70 4.93
C THR A 464 -10.15 22.18 6.35
N ILE A 465 -10.43 23.08 7.29
CA ILE A 465 -10.77 22.71 8.66
C ILE A 465 -11.88 23.60 9.19
N ASP A 466 -12.86 22.98 9.86
CA ASP A 466 -13.87 23.68 10.62
C ASP A 466 -13.23 24.28 11.89
N PRO A 467 -13.30 25.61 12.04
CA PRO A 467 -12.54 26.33 13.05
C PRO A 467 -13.01 26.08 14.49
N THR A 468 -14.17 25.43 14.68
CA THR A 468 -14.76 25.20 16.01
C THR A 468 -14.75 23.73 16.40
N SER A 469 -15.12 22.87 15.46
CA SER A 469 -15.22 21.43 15.69
C SER A 469 -13.87 20.75 15.48
N GLY A 470 -13.01 21.25 14.59
CA GLY A 470 -11.78 20.55 14.21
C GLY A 470 -12.01 19.44 13.17
N ARG A 471 -13.22 19.36 12.59
CA ARG A 471 -13.48 18.54 11.40
C ARG A 471 -12.67 19.07 10.24
N TRP A 472 -11.86 18.24 9.60
CA TRP A 472 -11.07 18.65 8.45
C TRP A 472 -11.38 17.78 7.24
N SER A 473 -11.13 18.34 6.05
CA SER A 473 -11.16 17.63 4.78
C SER A 473 -9.91 17.98 3.98
N TYR A 474 -9.51 17.07 3.11
CA TYR A 474 -8.44 17.21 2.13
C TYR A 474 -9.02 16.73 0.79
N THR A 475 -8.85 17.49 -0.28
CA THR A 475 -9.20 17.07 -1.64
C THR A 475 -7.92 17.03 -2.46
N SER A 476 -7.53 15.88 -3.00
CA SER A 476 -6.34 15.77 -3.84
C SER A 476 -6.51 16.60 -5.12
N ASN A 477 -5.39 16.94 -5.75
CA ASN A 477 -5.38 17.34 -7.14
C ASN A 477 -5.87 16.17 -8.01
N GLU A 478 -6.33 16.48 -9.22
CA GLU A 478 -6.75 15.47 -10.20
C GLU A 478 -5.58 14.51 -10.49
N ASP A 479 -5.88 13.22 -10.61
CA ASP A 479 -4.94 12.12 -10.88
C ASP A 479 -3.74 12.00 -9.91
N TYR A 480 -3.80 12.66 -8.75
CA TYR A 480 -2.75 12.53 -7.74
C TYR A 480 -2.98 11.30 -6.86
N SER A 481 -2.07 10.34 -6.94
CA SER A 481 -1.86 9.32 -5.90
C SER A 481 -0.49 9.50 -5.23
N GLY A 482 -0.44 9.25 -3.93
CA GLY A 482 0.77 9.45 -3.14
C GLY A 482 0.51 10.13 -1.79
N LYS A 483 1.59 10.57 -1.16
CA LYS A 483 1.58 11.13 0.20
C LYS A 483 1.54 12.65 0.17
N ASP A 484 0.63 13.23 0.93
CA ASP A 484 0.56 14.68 1.13
C ASP A 484 0.40 15.00 2.63
N ALA A 485 0.60 16.27 3.00
CA ALA A 485 0.45 16.71 4.38
C ALA A 485 0.14 18.20 4.48
N PHE A 486 -0.55 18.58 5.55
CA PHE A 486 -0.79 19.98 5.91
C PHE A 486 -0.73 20.18 7.42
N LEU A 487 -0.48 21.41 7.87
CA LEU A 487 -0.48 21.73 9.30
C LEU A 487 -1.75 22.46 9.70
N VAL A 488 -2.33 22.01 10.81
CA VAL A 488 -3.41 22.71 11.50
C VAL A 488 -2.83 23.45 12.70
N THR A 489 -2.97 24.76 12.74
CA THR A 489 -2.76 25.58 13.93
C THR A 489 -3.99 25.49 14.83
N ILE A 490 -3.78 25.13 16.09
CA ILE A 490 -4.77 25.16 17.16
C ILE A 490 -4.46 26.37 18.02
N THR A 491 -5.46 27.22 18.28
CA THR A 491 -5.35 28.44 19.10
C THR A 491 -6.34 28.38 20.25
N ASP A 492 -5.87 28.62 21.49
CA ASP A 492 -6.75 28.75 22.65
C ASP A 492 -7.37 30.17 22.75
N ASP A 493 -8.25 30.36 23.72
CA ASP A 493 -8.96 31.61 23.98
C ASP A 493 -8.07 32.73 24.55
N LEU A 494 -6.83 32.41 24.94
CA LEU A 494 -5.80 33.33 25.40
C LEU A 494 -4.74 33.62 24.32
N GLY A 495 -4.91 33.08 23.10
CA GLY A 495 -4.02 33.27 21.96
C GLY A 495 -2.78 32.37 21.96
N GLY A 496 -2.72 31.38 22.83
CA GLY A 496 -1.72 30.32 22.81
C GLY A 496 -1.93 29.39 21.61
N THR A 497 -0.87 29.09 20.86
CA THR A 497 -0.96 28.25 19.66
C THR A 497 -0.14 26.97 19.77
N THR A 498 -0.61 25.91 19.12
CA THR A 498 0.14 24.66 18.83
C THR A 498 -0.17 24.21 17.41
N VAL A 499 0.69 23.42 16.77
CA VAL A 499 0.45 22.91 15.41
C VAL A 499 0.32 21.38 15.41
N GLN A 500 -0.57 20.86 14.58
CA GLN A 500 -0.73 19.43 14.31
C GLN A 500 -0.45 19.17 12.84
N ASN A 501 0.46 18.23 12.57
CA ASN A 501 0.68 17.73 11.22
C ASN A 501 -0.36 16.66 10.87
N ILE A 502 -1.14 16.89 9.82
CA ILE A 502 -2.07 15.93 9.24
C ILE A 502 -1.41 15.35 7.99
N LYS A 503 -1.16 14.04 8.00
CA LYS A 503 -0.61 13.30 6.86
C LYS A 503 -1.74 12.53 6.19
N VAL A 504 -1.78 12.57 4.87
CA VAL A 504 -2.74 11.84 4.06
C VAL A 504 -2.01 10.99 3.02
N VAL A 505 -2.62 9.85 2.67
CA VAL A 505 -2.17 8.99 1.58
C VAL A 505 -3.36 8.85 0.65
N VAL A 506 -3.18 9.27 -0.60
CA VAL A 506 -4.18 9.10 -1.65
C VAL A 506 -3.80 7.84 -2.42
N THR A 507 -4.68 6.86 -2.43
CA THR A 507 -4.52 5.63 -3.20
C THR A 507 -5.34 5.71 -4.50
N GLU A 508 -4.90 4.95 -5.50
CA GLU A 508 -5.69 4.78 -6.71
C GLU A 508 -6.93 3.94 -6.41
N PRO A 509 -8.10 4.23 -7.02
CA PRO A 509 -9.29 3.43 -6.81
C PRO A 509 -9.11 2.00 -7.32
N VAL A 510 -9.49 1.04 -6.49
CA VAL A 510 -9.65 -0.34 -6.92
C VAL A 510 -10.99 -0.44 -7.65
N LYS A 511 -10.98 -0.77 -8.94
CA LYS A 511 -12.19 -0.86 -9.77
C LYS A 511 -12.38 -2.27 -10.30
N GLY A 512 -13.58 -2.80 -10.12
CA GLY A 512 -14.08 -4.03 -10.72
C GLY A 512 -14.55 -3.82 -12.15
N THR A 513 -15.25 -4.84 -12.65
CA THR A 513 -15.76 -4.99 -14.01
C THR A 513 -17.26 -5.24 -13.97
N SER A 514 -17.86 -5.71 -15.07
CA SER A 514 -19.26 -6.15 -15.06
C SER A 514 -19.44 -7.63 -14.68
N ASN A 515 -18.37 -8.29 -14.26
CA ASN A 515 -18.38 -9.68 -13.85
C ASN A 515 -18.33 -9.79 -12.33
N LYS A 516 -18.50 -11.02 -11.84
CA LYS A 516 -18.21 -11.30 -10.44
C LYS A 516 -16.72 -11.13 -10.16
N ASP A 517 -16.38 -10.11 -9.38
CA ASP A 517 -15.02 -9.73 -9.06
C ASP A 517 -14.63 -10.02 -7.61
N LYS A 518 -13.33 -10.03 -7.36
CA LYS A 518 -12.77 -10.00 -6.01
C LYS A 518 -11.72 -8.89 -5.94
N LEU A 519 -12.00 -7.90 -5.11
CA LEU A 519 -11.25 -6.66 -5.02
C LEU A 519 -10.67 -6.54 -3.61
N VAL A 520 -9.39 -6.20 -3.54
CA VAL A 520 -8.66 -6.06 -2.27
C VAL A 520 -7.98 -4.70 -2.26
N GLY A 521 -8.21 -3.94 -1.19
CA GLY A 521 -7.54 -2.68 -0.90
C GLY A 521 -6.12 -2.89 -0.35
N SER A 522 -5.69 -1.93 0.43
CA SER A 522 -4.35 -1.77 0.97
C SER A 522 -4.42 -1.58 2.49
N GLN A 523 -3.32 -1.15 3.10
CA GLN A 523 -3.29 -0.80 4.54
C GLN A 523 -3.59 0.69 4.79
N PHE A 524 -3.96 1.40 3.73
CA PHE A 524 -4.32 2.80 3.75
C PHE A 524 -5.79 2.93 3.39
N SER A 525 -6.35 4.12 3.58
CA SER A 525 -7.71 4.40 3.16
C SER A 525 -7.88 4.26 1.64
N ASP A 526 -8.75 3.35 1.23
CA ASP A 526 -8.99 3.00 -0.17
C ASP A 526 -10.42 3.31 -0.62
N LEU A 527 -10.57 3.53 -1.93
CA LEU A 527 -11.86 3.56 -2.62
C LEU A 527 -11.99 2.30 -3.48
N ILE A 528 -12.93 1.43 -3.14
CA ILE A 528 -13.14 0.15 -3.83
C ILE A 528 -14.51 0.16 -4.51
N ASN A 529 -14.56 0.01 -5.83
CA ASN A 529 -15.78 -0.02 -6.63
C ASN A 529 -15.96 -1.39 -7.29
N GLY A 530 -16.99 -2.14 -6.89
CA GLY A 530 -17.36 -3.45 -7.44
C GLY A 530 -17.94 -3.40 -8.86
N GLU A 531 -18.62 -2.29 -9.19
CA GLU A 531 -19.31 -2.06 -10.47
C GLU A 531 -20.57 -2.94 -10.68
N GLU A 532 -20.58 -3.90 -11.61
CA GLU A 532 -21.70 -4.85 -11.76
C GLU A 532 -21.20 -6.26 -11.48
N GLY A 533 -21.94 -7.08 -10.77
CA GLY A 533 -21.41 -8.40 -10.46
C GLY A 533 -22.09 -9.10 -9.30
N ASN A 534 -21.36 -9.93 -8.58
CA ASN A 534 -21.75 -10.43 -7.25
C ASN A 534 -20.44 -10.54 -6.49
N ASP A 535 -19.94 -9.39 -6.07
CA ASP A 535 -18.52 -9.16 -5.89
C ASP A 535 -18.09 -9.47 -4.46
N PHE A 536 -16.79 -9.62 -4.28
CA PHE A 536 -16.16 -9.69 -2.98
C PHE A 536 -15.21 -8.52 -2.83
N LEU A 537 -15.50 -7.60 -1.91
CA LEU A 537 -14.66 -6.42 -1.64
C LEU A 537 -14.07 -6.55 -0.24
N SER A 538 -12.76 -6.31 -0.11
CA SER A 538 -12.04 -6.29 1.16
C SER A 538 -11.15 -5.05 1.26
N GLY A 539 -11.42 -4.16 2.22
CA GLY A 539 -10.63 -2.95 2.47
C GLY A 539 -9.25 -3.24 3.08
N LEU A 540 -9.21 -4.16 4.06
CA LEU A 540 -8.06 -4.58 4.88
C LEU A 540 -7.80 -3.66 6.07
N ALA A 541 -6.98 -2.63 5.96
CA ALA A 541 -6.74 -1.73 7.09
C ALA A 541 -6.73 -0.29 6.58
N GLY A 542 -7.13 0.65 7.41
CA GLY A 542 -7.38 2.03 6.98
C GLY A 542 -8.87 2.34 6.97
N ASP A 543 -9.22 3.60 6.73
CA ASP A 543 -10.63 3.99 6.65
C ASP A 543 -11.09 3.90 5.20
N ASP A 544 -11.75 2.81 4.84
CA ASP A 544 -12.08 2.47 3.45
C ASP A 544 -13.49 2.88 3.03
N GLU A 545 -13.70 3.10 1.74
CA GLU A 545 -15.03 3.31 1.14
C GLU A 545 -15.31 2.22 0.09
N LEU A 546 -16.27 1.35 0.38
CA LEU A 546 -16.59 0.15 -0.38
C LEU A 546 -17.95 0.30 -1.06
N HIS A 547 -17.92 0.43 -2.39
CA HIS A 547 -19.11 0.46 -3.25
C HIS A 547 -19.30 -0.93 -3.87
N GLY A 548 -20.25 -1.72 -3.35
CA GLY A 548 -20.58 -3.03 -3.94
C GLY A 548 -21.05 -2.93 -5.38
N GLY A 549 -21.81 -1.87 -5.69
CA GLY A 549 -22.35 -1.65 -7.02
C GLY A 549 -23.68 -2.36 -7.22
N THR A 550 -23.87 -3.02 -8.36
CA THR A 550 -25.08 -3.80 -8.63
C THR A 550 -24.82 -5.28 -8.47
N GLY A 551 -25.71 -5.98 -7.77
CA GLY A 551 -25.55 -7.42 -7.60
C GLY A 551 -25.86 -7.89 -6.19
N LYS A 552 -25.18 -8.95 -5.76
CA LYS A 552 -25.13 -9.41 -4.37
C LYS A 552 -23.68 -9.46 -3.94
N ASP A 553 -23.28 -8.42 -3.25
CA ASP A 553 -21.88 -8.21 -2.96
C ASP A 553 -21.58 -8.63 -1.53
N VAL A 554 -20.32 -8.95 -1.29
CA VAL A 554 -19.80 -9.31 0.03
C VAL A 554 -18.73 -8.28 0.36
N LEU A 555 -19.02 -7.45 1.34
CA LEU A 555 -18.20 -6.33 1.73
C LEU A 555 -17.52 -6.64 3.08
N VAL A 556 -16.22 -6.43 3.14
CA VAL A 556 -15.37 -6.61 4.31
C VAL A 556 -14.58 -5.31 4.47
N GLY A 557 -14.89 -4.52 5.50
CA GLY A 557 -14.16 -3.28 5.75
C GLY A 557 -12.72 -3.57 6.13
N GLY A 558 -12.54 -4.45 7.11
CA GLY A 558 -11.26 -4.71 7.72
C GLY A 558 -11.13 -3.92 9.02
N GLY A 559 -9.96 -3.34 9.28
CA GLY A 559 -9.71 -2.52 10.47
C GLY A 559 -9.62 -1.04 10.15
N GLY A 560 -10.48 -0.23 10.76
CA GLY A 560 -10.51 1.22 10.53
C GLY A 560 -11.95 1.73 10.58
N ALA A 561 -12.18 2.98 10.20
CA ALA A 561 -13.51 3.55 10.16
C ALA A 561 -14.11 3.48 8.75
N ASP A 562 -14.72 2.35 8.40
CA ASP A 562 -15.09 2.02 7.03
C ASP A 562 -16.47 2.54 6.61
N ARG A 563 -16.68 2.62 5.30
CA ARG A 563 -17.92 3.10 4.69
C ARG A 563 -18.44 2.10 3.68
N PHE A 564 -19.60 1.53 3.97
CA PHE A 564 -20.28 0.59 3.08
C PHE A 564 -21.33 1.34 2.28
N ALA A 565 -21.05 1.58 1.00
CA ALA A 565 -21.84 2.43 0.14
C ALA A 565 -22.99 1.69 -0.57
N PHE A 566 -24.17 2.28 -0.46
CA PHE A 566 -25.38 1.94 -1.19
C PHE A 566 -25.81 3.17 -1.98
N ASP A 567 -25.22 3.31 -3.16
CA ASP A 567 -25.28 4.51 -4.01
C ASP A 567 -25.80 4.21 -5.42
N ARG A 568 -26.05 2.93 -5.73
CA ARG A 568 -26.63 2.49 -6.99
C ARG A 568 -27.97 1.80 -6.76
N ALA A 569 -28.93 2.11 -7.63
CA ALA A 569 -30.22 1.42 -7.65
C ALA A 569 -30.07 0.01 -8.23
N SER A 570 -29.66 -0.95 -7.38
CA SER A 570 -29.62 -2.38 -7.71
C SER A 570 -31.00 -3.07 -7.58
N GLY A 571 -32.00 -2.33 -7.10
CA GLY A 571 -33.32 -2.84 -6.73
C GLY A 571 -33.32 -3.49 -5.35
N PHE A 572 -34.50 -3.72 -4.78
CA PHE A 572 -34.63 -4.22 -3.41
C PHE A 572 -35.13 -5.66 -3.32
N GLY A 573 -34.76 -6.35 -2.23
CA GLY A 573 -35.22 -7.69 -1.87
C GLY A 573 -34.14 -8.77 -1.99
N ASN A 574 -34.47 -10.01 -1.62
CA ASN A 574 -33.52 -11.15 -1.48
C ASN A 574 -32.61 -11.45 -2.69
N LYS A 575 -32.86 -10.85 -3.85
CA LYS A 575 -32.05 -11.00 -5.07
C LYS A 575 -30.91 -9.98 -5.18
N HIS A 576 -30.90 -8.94 -4.35
CA HIS A 576 -30.00 -7.78 -4.41
C HIS A 576 -29.50 -7.42 -3.00
N VAL A 577 -29.20 -8.44 -2.19
CA VAL A 577 -28.85 -8.22 -0.78
C VAL A 577 -27.37 -8.39 -0.63
N ASP A 578 -26.72 -7.27 -0.32
CA ASP A 578 -25.31 -7.26 -0.03
C ASP A 578 -25.07 -7.69 1.41
N LYS A 579 -23.89 -8.24 1.64
CA LYS A 579 -23.50 -8.79 2.92
C LYS A 579 -22.27 -8.07 3.43
N ILE A 580 -22.45 -7.30 4.49
CA ILE A 580 -21.34 -6.71 5.24
C ILE A 580 -20.89 -7.73 6.29
N LYS A 581 -19.60 -8.10 6.30
CA LYS A 581 -19.10 -9.21 7.13
C LYS A 581 -18.66 -8.81 8.53
N ASP A 582 -18.25 -7.57 8.74
CA ASP A 582 -17.42 -7.16 9.87
C ASP A 582 -17.76 -5.79 10.47
N PHE A 583 -18.86 -5.15 10.06
CA PHE A 583 -19.30 -3.85 10.57
C PHE A 583 -19.11 -3.66 12.09
N ASP A 584 -18.31 -2.68 12.50
CA ASP A 584 -18.07 -2.27 13.88
C ASP A 584 -18.18 -0.74 14.09
N SER A 585 -19.29 -0.32 14.72
CA SER A 585 -19.51 1.08 15.12
C SER A 585 -18.43 1.64 16.06
N ASN A 586 -17.69 0.79 16.79
CA ASN A 586 -16.63 1.24 17.69
C ASN A 586 -15.36 1.66 16.94
N GLU A 587 -15.11 1.05 15.79
CA GLU A 587 -14.01 1.42 14.89
C GLU A 587 -14.38 2.68 14.10
N GLY A 588 -15.68 2.88 13.90
CA GLY A 588 -16.26 4.11 13.35
C GLY A 588 -16.97 3.89 12.03
N ASP A 589 -17.27 2.63 11.70
CA ASP A 589 -17.93 2.21 10.49
C ASP A 589 -19.25 2.93 10.27
N SER A 590 -19.60 3.11 9.01
CA SER A 590 -20.87 3.68 8.62
C SER A 590 -21.43 3.10 7.34
N ILE A 591 -22.75 3.10 7.25
CA ILE A 591 -23.49 2.75 6.05
C ILE A 591 -23.73 4.06 5.30
N LEU A 592 -23.12 4.18 4.12
CA LEU A 592 -23.26 5.33 3.25
C LEU A 592 -24.48 5.13 2.34
N LEU A 593 -25.42 6.06 2.39
CA LEU A 593 -26.70 5.98 1.69
C LEU A 593 -26.84 7.16 0.73
N ASP A 594 -27.04 6.88 -0.55
CA ASP A 594 -27.39 7.93 -1.50
C ASP A 594 -28.82 8.42 -1.27
N LYS A 595 -28.97 9.75 -1.14
CA LYS A 595 -30.26 10.38 -0.85
C LYS A 595 -31.31 10.13 -1.95
N ASP A 596 -30.89 10.01 -3.21
CA ASP A 596 -31.79 9.88 -4.35
C ASP A 596 -32.19 8.41 -4.54
N VAL A 597 -31.27 7.46 -4.35
CA VAL A 597 -31.54 6.02 -4.36
C VAL A 597 -32.57 5.64 -3.31
N PHE A 598 -32.48 6.22 -2.11
CA PHE A 598 -33.38 5.90 -0.99
C PHE A 598 -34.49 6.94 -0.75
N SER A 599 -34.58 7.98 -1.59
CA SER A 599 -35.55 9.08 -1.45
C SER A 599 -35.55 9.75 -0.06
N LEU A 600 -34.36 9.97 0.51
CA LEU A 600 -34.18 10.40 1.91
C LEU A 600 -34.26 11.91 2.12
N GLY A 601 -34.73 12.29 3.30
CA GLY A 601 -34.60 13.65 3.84
C GLY A 601 -33.28 13.88 4.59
N LYS A 602 -33.08 15.08 5.15
CA LYS A 602 -31.85 15.44 5.90
C LYS A 602 -31.61 14.62 7.19
N VAL A 603 -32.65 13.97 7.71
CA VAL A 603 -32.59 13.17 8.94
C VAL A 603 -33.29 11.86 8.64
N ILE A 604 -32.62 10.76 8.92
CA ILE A 604 -33.21 9.43 8.78
C ILE A 604 -33.89 8.98 10.07
N THR A 605 -34.81 8.04 9.93
CA THR A 605 -35.52 7.38 11.01
C THR A 605 -35.40 5.86 10.86
N ILE A 606 -34.95 5.19 11.92
CA ILE A 606 -34.75 3.74 11.94
C ILE A 606 -35.57 3.09 13.05
N GLU A 607 -36.22 1.96 12.74
CA GLU A 607 -36.89 1.11 13.73
C GLU A 607 -36.22 -0.26 13.86
N THR A 608 -35.65 -0.50 15.03
CA THR A 608 -35.05 -1.78 15.40
C THR A 608 -36.09 -2.78 15.93
N VAL A 609 -36.06 -4.02 15.44
CA VAL A 609 -37.00 -5.09 15.81
C VAL A 609 -36.31 -6.45 15.97
N SER A 610 -36.80 -7.26 16.91
CA SER A 610 -36.24 -8.60 17.21
C SER A 610 -37.02 -9.80 16.66
N LYS A 611 -38.08 -9.59 15.86
CA LYS A 611 -38.97 -10.67 15.40
C LYS A 611 -39.50 -10.40 14.00
N LYS A 612 -39.50 -11.43 13.14
CA LYS A 612 -40.08 -11.39 11.78
C LYS A 612 -41.51 -10.82 11.69
N LYS A 613 -42.38 -11.14 12.66
CA LYS A 613 -43.75 -10.57 12.70
C LYS A 613 -43.76 -9.06 12.97
N LYS A 614 -42.75 -8.55 13.69
CA LYS A 614 -42.56 -7.12 13.96
C LYS A 614 -41.98 -6.39 12.75
N VAL A 615 -41.08 -7.00 11.96
CA VAL A 615 -40.58 -6.44 10.69
C VAL A 615 -41.75 -6.02 9.79
N LYS A 616 -42.70 -6.93 9.53
CA LYS A 616 -43.91 -6.65 8.72
C LYS A 616 -44.86 -5.59 9.33
N LYS A 617 -44.76 -5.36 10.64
CA LYS A 617 -45.54 -4.32 11.33
C LYS A 617 -44.81 -2.96 11.23
N ALA A 618 -43.49 -2.97 11.34
CA ALA A 618 -42.62 -1.81 11.21
C ALA A 618 -42.62 -1.26 9.77
N SER A 619 -42.69 -2.13 8.76
CA SER A 619 -42.85 -1.78 7.33
C SER A 619 -44.20 -1.13 6.96
N ARG A 620 -44.93 -0.59 7.94
CA ARG A 620 -46.18 0.17 7.76
C ARG A 620 -46.17 1.46 8.56
N LYS A 621 -45.06 1.72 9.24
CA LYS A 621 -44.83 2.93 10.00
C LYS A 621 -44.08 3.92 9.13
N ASP A 622 -44.13 5.15 9.58
CA ASP A 622 -43.46 6.28 8.98
C ASP A 622 -42.00 6.28 9.47
N VAL A 623 -41.21 5.35 8.94
CA VAL A 623 -39.77 5.20 9.22
C VAL A 623 -39.05 4.90 7.91
N ASP A 624 -37.84 5.43 7.74
CA ASP A 624 -37.05 5.24 6.52
C ASP A 624 -36.46 3.82 6.48
N PHE A 625 -36.01 3.32 7.64
CA PHE A 625 -35.36 2.02 7.75
C PHE A 625 -35.96 1.14 8.84
N VAL A 626 -35.93 -0.17 8.61
CA VAL A 626 -36.26 -1.19 9.62
C VAL A 626 -35.09 -2.16 9.74
N TYR A 627 -34.62 -2.39 10.96
CA TYR A 627 -33.50 -3.30 11.24
C TYR A 627 -33.95 -4.52 12.07
N ASP A 628 -33.75 -5.74 11.53
CA ASP A 628 -33.96 -6.99 12.27
C ASP A 628 -32.70 -7.37 13.06
N GLU A 629 -32.58 -6.88 14.29
CA GLU A 629 -31.41 -7.02 15.18
C GLU A 629 -31.03 -8.49 15.48
N LYS A 630 -31.92 -9.45 15.24
CA LYS A 630 -31.59 -10.87 15.44
C LYS A 630 -30.93 -11.51 14.24
N LYS A 631 -31.08 -10.92 13.07
CA LYS A 631 -30.64 -11.49 11.78
C LYS A 631 -29.68 -10.58 11.04
N GLY A 632 -29.49 -9.35 11.53
CA GLY A 632 -28.71 -8.31 10.88
C GLY A 632 -29.31 -7.89 9.55
N LEU A 633 -30.64 -7.91 9.38
CA LEU A 633 -31.28 -7.58 8.09
C LEU A 633 -31.77 -6.15 8.10
N LEU A 634 -31.32 -5.36 7.12
CA LEU A 634 -31.64 -3.95 7.00
C LEU A 634 -32.53 -3.69 5.78
N TYR A 635 -33.67 -3.05 6.02
CA TYR A 635 -34.71 -2.83 5.03
C TYR A 635 -34.95 -1.35 4.83
N SER A 636 -34.99 -0.91 3.57
CA SER A 636 -35.51 0.40 3.16
C SER A 636 -37.04 0.37 3.10
N ASN A 637 -37.67 1.46 3.54
CA ASN A 637 -39.12 1.63 3.56
C ASN A 637 -39.53 2.92 2.85
N GLU A 638 -39.60 2.88 1.52
CA GLU A 638 -39.89 4.05 0.69
C GLU A 638 -41.38 4.47 0.70
N ASN A 639 -42.28 3.66 1.25
CA ASN A 639 -43.74 3.89 1.11
C ASN A 639 -44.43 4.56 2.30
N GLY A 640 -43.66 5.05 3.29
CA GLY A 640 -44.21 5.65 4.51
C GLY A 640 -45.36 4.82 5.13
N LYS A 641 -46.55 5.43 5.29
CA LYS A 641 -47.73 4.83 5.96
C LYS A 641 -48.53 3.81 5.12
N GLN A 642 -48.12 3.46 3.90
CA GLN A 642 -48.80 2.43 3.10
C GLN A 642 -48.38 1.01 3.50
N LYS A 643 -49.10 -0.02 3.03
CA LYS A 643 -48.87 -1.42 3.43
C LYS A 643 -47.70 -2.02 2.65
N GLY A 644 -46.57 -2.25 3.30
CA GLY A 644 -45.41 -2.93 2.69
C GLY A 644 -44.29 -1.93 2.37
N TRP A 645 -43.23 -2.39 1.72
CA TRP A 645 -41.99 -1.63 1.55
C TRP A 645 -42.03 -0.55 0.45
N GLY A 646 -43.11 -0.50 -0.36
CA GLY A 646 -43.13 0.32 -1.57
C GLY A 646 -42.24 -0.28 -2.63
N ASP A 647 -41.46 0.57 -3.28
CA ASP A 647 -40.40 0.16 -4.19
C ASP A 647 -39.13 -0.26 -3.41
N GLY A 648 -39.03 0.12 -2.12
CA GLY A 648 -38.02 -0.31 -1.16
C GLY A 648 -38.06 -1.80 -0.76
N GLY A 649 -37.14 -2.19 0.13
CA GLY A 649 -37.08 -3.55 0.68
C GLY A 649 -35.73 -3.89 1.30
N LEU A 650 -35.45 -5.20 1.43
CA LEU A 650 -34.18 -5.68 1.98
C LEU A 650 -33.03 -5.34 1.03
N PHE A 651 -32.00 -4.64 1.51
CA PHE A 651 -30.83 -4.29 0.69
C PHE A 651 -29.51 -4.74 1.33
N ALA A 652 -29.43 -4.81 2.66
CA ALA A 652 -28.20 -5.21 3.34
C ALA A 652 -28.44 -6.29 4.40
N LYS A 653 -27.42 -7.13 4.56
CA LYS A 653 -27.28 -8.07 5.67
C LYS A 653 -25.94 -7.83 6.38
N LEU A 654 -26.00 -7.41 7.63
CA LEU A 654 -24.85 -7.29 8.51
C LEU A 654 -24.62 -8.62 9.23
N GLN A 655 -23.46 -9.23 9.04
CA GLN A 655 -23.04 -10.40 9.78
C GLN A 655 -22.81 -10.04 11.26
N GLY A 656 -23.03 -10.99 12.17
CA GLY A 656 -22.96 -10.74 13.62
C GLY A 656 -24.18 -10.02 14.20
N ALA A 657 -24.94 -9.31 13.35
CA ALA A 657 -26.10 -8.50 13.73
C ALA A 657 -25.74 -7.42 14.79
N PRO A 658 -24.84 -6.48 14.46
CA PRO A 658 -24.42 -5.42 15.37
C PRO A 658 -25.60 -4.53 15.78
N GLU A 659 -25.47 -3.82 16.90
CA GLU A 659 -26.44 -2.77 17.24
C GLU A 659 -26.26 -1.59 16.28
N LEU A 660 -27.37 -1.02 15.79
CA LEU A 660 -27.35 0.13 14.88
C LEU A 660 -28.15 1.29 15.47
N GLY A 661 -27.56 2.48 15.40
CA GLY A 661 -28.13 3.78 15.69
C GLY A 661 -28.15 4.69 14.45
N ALA A 662 -28.67 5.92 14.61
CA ALA A 662 -28.73 6.87 13.51
C ALA A 662 -27.34 7.38 13.08
N ASP A 663 -26.37 7.39 13.99
CA ASP A 663 -25.00 7.88 13.75
C ASP A 663 -24.16 6.90 12.91
N ASP A 664 -24.63 5.65 12.76
CA ASP A 664 -24.03 4.62 11.90
C ASP A 664 -24.36 4.83 10.42
N PHE A 665 -25.15 5.85 10.09
CA PHE A 665 -25.57 6.15 8.72
C PHE A 665 -25.06 7.51 8.27
N THR A 666 -24.52 7.55 7.06
CA THR A 666 -24.13 8.79 6.38
C THR A 666 -24.97 8.96 5.13
N ILE A 667 -25.62 10.10 4.96
CA ILE A 667 -26.35 10.43 3.74
C ILE A 667 -25.41 11.20 2.80
N VAL A 668 -25.39 10.84 1.52
CA VAL A 668 -24.71 11.57 0.44
C VAL A 668 -25.67 12.16 -0.57
#